data_AF-A0A7W1D8P9-F1
#
_entry.id   AF-A0A7W1D8P9-F1
#
_cell.length_a   1.000
_cell.length_b   1.000
_cell.length_c   1.000
_cell.angle_alpha   90.00
_cell.angle_beta   90.00
_cell.angle_gamma   90.00
#
_symmetry.space_group_name_H-M   'P 1'
#
loop_
_entity.id
_entity.type
_entity.pdbx_description
1 polymer ?
#
loop_
_entity_poly.entity_id
_entity_poly.type
_entity_poly.pdbx_seq_one_letter_code
_entity_poly.pdbx_strand_id
1 'polypeptide(L)'
;MKISQFIICFVLLALVVFVNLNFGADGVTKIGGLTWLGWASIGLFLVGVGLVFAVGDVARAFSFFDKSDVEANPLPKVRTLTAEELAELGVKKYKGPSFPHPVIFTERCIGCQACVDACPHDVLAIVDGTAAVVGADQCMEDTACQVECPVNPKACIIINTAKTIRARPAPTRDGATYVTNVKGCYIIGDVSGVPLIKNAVKEGAEVIEVIAEDLKNSPDEPKAEYDVAIIGIGPGGASAASVAHDKGLRYVGIEQTKILSTIVSYPKGKYIFFKPDTKDWNGGLSVAGLGLVKGKYDVEPVSESDGIIDDALKAEIEKISIEQAEILRSEMAGKIPSSMQPDFVPLLEEKSKKEINKLFRQYLSEKSDLGSFGGLTREKWRELYEIHFLKLDKAQQEQILSTIRRDIAQNLQHKIPGDQRERILSIWLNGLQEKGVKINEEENCKAVNPAEDGDYFIIQTERGDELKPMTYRVRRVVIAIGLRGSPNKLRLPNEDMKITRNGKEESKVLYSLANPSEYRGKHLILVGGGNSAVESAVDLVAVRDGATITPRSPEDMNTVTLLVRDTLAGNVKFGNKLQLYQCMDDGIISVRFGVGIKEMRENEVVLMNVKTKEEFSPISNDYVFALIGGERPDRFLKSIGITISDS
;
A
#
# COMPACT_ATOMS: atom_id res chain seq x y z
N MET A 1 -33.01 -19.44 -43.50
CA MET A 1 -32.97 -20.91 -43.31
C MET A 1 -31.56 -21.41 -43.55
N LYS A 2 -31.03 -22.30 -42.71
CA LYS A 2 -29.68 -22.88 -42.90
C LYS A 2 -29.69 -23.87 -44.08
N ILE A 3 -28.55 -24.06 -44.77
CA ILE A 3 -28.42 -24.97 -45.93
C ILE A 3 -28.92 -26.39 -45.61
N SER A 4 -28.73 -26.86 -44.38
CA SER A 4 -29.24 -28.15 -43.90
C SER A 4 -30.77 -28.26 -43.94
N GLN A 5 -31.50 -27.16 -43.72
CA GLN A 5 -32.96 -27.14 -43.79
C GLN A 5 -33.45 -27.24 -45.24
N PHE A 6 -32.72 -26.65 -46.18
CA PHE A 6 -33.01 -26.79 -47.62
C PHE A 6 -32.84 -28.23 -48.09
N ILE A 7 -31.77 -28.90 -47.66
CA ILE A 7 -31.50 -30.30 -48.04
C ILE A 7 -32.59 -31.23 -47.50
N ILE A 8 -32.99 -31.06 -46.23
CA ILE A 8 -34.06 -31.87 -45.62
C ILE A 8 -35.39 -31.67 -46.35
N CYS A 9 -35.76 -30.42 -46.65
CA CYS A 9 -36.98 -30.12 -47.40
C CYS A 9 -36.95 -30.73 -48.81
N PHE A 10 -35.79 -30.68 -49.49
CA PHE A 10 -35.65 -31.23 -50.84
C PHE A 10 -35.75 -32.76 -50.85
N VAL A 11 -35.15 -33.43 -49.85
CA VAL A 11 -35.24 -34.88 -49.68
C VAL A 11 -36.67 -35.31 -49.35
N LEU A 12 -37.37 -34.60 -48.47
CA LEU A 12 -38.78 -34.85 -48.16
C LEU A 12 -39.66 -34.67 -49.39
N LEU A 13 -39.43 -33.62 -50.19
CA LEU A 13 -40.18 -33.36 -51.42
C LEU A 13 -39.92 -34.47 -52.46
N ALA A 14 -38.68 -34.89 -52.63
CA ALA A 14 -38.31 -35.99 -53.53
C ALA A 14 -38.93 -37.33 -53.09
N LEU A 15 -38.96 -37.61 -51.79
CA LEU A 15 -39.58 -38.82 -51.23
C LEU A 15 -41.11 -38.82 -51.44
N VAL A 16 -41.75 -37.67 -51.21
CA VAL A 16 -43.20 -37.48 -51.46
C VAL A 16 -43.54 -37.71 -52.93
N VAL A 17 -42.74 -37.15 -53.84
CA VAL A 17 -42.90 -37.35 -55.29
C VAL A 17 -42.69 -38.83 -55.66
N PHE A 18 -41.64 -39.46 -55.13
CA PHE A 18 -41.34 -40.87 -55.40
C PHE A 18 -42.46 -41.81 -54.95
N VAL A 19 -42.99 -41.62 -53.73
CA VAL A 19 -44.07 -42.47 -53.18
C VAL A 19 -45.36 -42.28 -53.98
N ASN A 20 -45.68 -41.05 -54.37
CA ASN A 20 -46.89 -40.76 -55.14
C ASN A 20 -46.83 -41.32 -56.57
N LEU A 21 -45.63 -41.36 -57.18
CA LEU A 21 -45.43 -41.92 -58.52
C LEU A 21 -45.40 -43.46 -58.55
N ASN A 22 -44.87 -44.12 -57.51
CA ASN A 22 -44.64 -45.57 -57.53
C ASN A 22 -45.73 -46.40 -56.82
N PHE A 23 -46.52 -45.80 -55.94
CA PHE A 23 -47.54 -46.51 -55.15
C PHE A 23 -48.96 -45.96 -55.34
N GLY A 24 -49.17 -45.14 -56.39
CA GLY A 24 -50.48 -44.68 -56.82
C GLY A 24 -51.21 -45.75 -57.63
N ALA A 25 -51.66 -46.83 -56.98
CA ALA A 25 -52.60 -47.78 -57.57
C ALA A 25 -53.91 -47.81 -56.76
N ASP A 26 -54.99 -48.04 -57.49
CA ASP A 26 -56.38 -47.70 -57.19
C ASP A 26 -56.93 -48.22 -55.84
N GLY A 27 -57.66 -47.36 -55.12
CA GLY A 27 -58.57 -47.76 -54.04
C GLY A 27 -58.29 -47.23 -52.63
N VAL A 28 -57.23 -46.45 -52.42
CA VAL A 28 -56.87 -45.95 -51.08
C VAL A 28 -57.27 -44.48 -50.90
N THR A 29 -58.07 -44.19 -49.86
CA THR A 29 -58.49 -42.83 -49.47
C THR A 29 -57.28 -41.92 -49.28
N LYS A 30 -57.16 -40.93 -50.15
CA LYS A 30 -56.12 -39.89 -50.07
C LYS A 30 -56.57 -38.83 -49.06
N ILE A 31 -55.86 -38.70 -47.95
CA ILE A 31 -56.06 -37.60 -47.00
C ILE A 31 -55.01 -36.54 -47.34
N GLY A 32 -55.44 -35.36 -47.79
CA GLY A 32 -54.52 -34.26 -48.13
C GLY A 32 -53.56 -34.56 -49.30
N GLY A 33 -53.95 -35.43 -50.25
CA GLY A 33 -53.17 -35.72 -51.46
C GLY A 33 -52.14 -36.86 -51.33
N LEU A 34 -51.99 -37.46 -50.15
CA LEU A 34 -51.11 -38.59 -49.87
C LEU A 34 -51.92 -39.82 -49.41
N THR A 35 -51.41 -41.02 -49.70
CA THR A 35 -51.96 -42.27 -49.14
C THR A 35 -51.60 -42.39 -47.65
N TRP A 36 -52.30 -43.26 -46.91
CA TRP A 36 -51.95 -43.53 -45.50
C TRP A 36 -50.50 -44.02 -45.36
N LEU A 37 -50.00 -44.79 -46.34
CA LEU A 37 -48.59 -45.19 -46.46
C LEU A 37 -47.66 -44.00 -46.66
N GLY A 38 -48.07 -43.00 -47.45
CA GLY A 38 -47.33 -41.74 -47.61
C GLY A 38 -47.20 -40.96 -46.30
N TRP A 39 -48.29 -40.84 -45.53
CA TRP A 39 -48.23 -40.20 -44.21
C TRP A 39 -47.42 -41.01 -43.19
N ALA A 40 -47.55 -42.34 -43.19
CA ALA A 40 -46.78 -43.21 -42.32
C ALA A 40 -45.27 -43.14 -42.61
N SER A 41 -44.88 -43.07 -43.88
CA SER A 41 -43.47 -42.95 -44.28
C SER A 41 -42.86 -41.58 -43.92
N ILE A 42 -43.62 -40.48 -44.04
CA ILE A 42 -43.19 -39.16 -43.53
C ILE A 42 -43.04 -39.19 -42.02
N GLY A 43 -43.99 -39.78 -41.28
CA GLY A 43 -43.92 -39.92 -39.84
C GLY A 43 -42.69 -40.71 -39.39
N LEU A 44 -42.42 -41.85 -40.02
CA LEU A 44 -41.25 -42.68 -39.72
C LEU A 44 -39.93 -41.95 -40.03
N PHE A 45 -39.88 -41.19 -41.12
CA PHE A 45 -38.72 -40.39 -41.48
C PHE A 45 -38.46 -39.27 -40.44
N LEU A 46 -39.50 -38.55 -40.00
CA LEU A 46 -39.36 -37.51 -38.98
C LEU A 46 -38.92 -38.09 -37.64
N VAL A 47 -39.41 -39.27 -37.26
CA VAL A 47 -38.94 -39.99 -36.06
C VAL A 47 -37.47 -40.40 -36.20
N GLY A 48 -37.07 -40.91 -37.37
CA GLY A 48 -35.67 -41.27 -37.65
C GLY A 48 -34.73 -40.06 -37.58
N VAL A 49 -35.14 -38.92 -38.16
CA VAL A 49 -34.39 -37.66 -38.06
C VAL A 49 -34.31 -37.18 -36.62
N GLY A 50 -35.42 -37.23 -35.87
CA GLY A 50 -35.45 -36.91 -34.44
C GLY A 50 -34.50 -37.77 -33.61
N LEU A 51 -34.43 -39.08 -33.90
CA LEU A 51 -33.50 -40.02 -33.28
C LEU A 51 -32.04 -39.68 -33.60
N VAL A 52 -31.73 -39.33 -34.84
CA VAL A 52 -30.37 -38.90 -35.23
C VAL A 52 -29.96 -37.62 -34.50
N PHE A 53 -30.87 -36.64 -34.37
CA PHE A 53 -30.59 -35.44 -33.58
C PHE A 53 -30.43 -35.77 -32.10
N ALA A 54 -31.29 -36.61 -31.53
CA ALA A 54 -31.21 -37.00 -30.13
C ALA A 54 -29.91 -37.76 -29.83
N VAL A 55 -29.53 -38.74 -30.67
CA VAL A 55 -28.26 -39.47 -30.56
C VAL A 55 -27.07 -38.54 -30.78
N GLY A 56 -27.16 -37.60 -31.71
CA GLY A 56 -26.12 -36.60 -31.94
C GLY A 56 -25.93 -35.63 -30.77
N ASP A 57 -27.02 -35.20 -30.12
CA ASP A 57 -26.96 -34.33 -28.94
C ASP A 57 -26.51 -35.10 -27.70
N VAL A 58 -26.94 -36.36 -27.55
CA VAL A 58 -26.44 -37.26 -26.50
C VAL A 58 -24.94 -37.52 -26.71
N ALA A 59 -24.49 -37.83 -27.93
CA ALA A 59 -23.07 -38.01 -28.23
C ALA A 59 -22.28 -36.71 -28.06
N ARG A 60 -22.84 -35.54 -28.38
CA ARG A 60 -22.22 -34.23 -28.13
C ARG A 60 -22.11 -33.95 -26.64
N ALA A 61 -23.16 -34.22 -25.86
CA ALA A 61 -23.17 -34.12 -24.41
C ALA A 61 -22.15 -35.07 -23.78
N PHE A 62 -22.08 -36.32 -24.23
CA PHE A 62 -21.06 -37.26 -23.76
C PHE A 62 -19.64 -36.89 -24.23
N SER A 63 -19.45 -36.35 -25.43
CA SER A 63 -18.14 -35.84 -25.88
C SER A 63 -17.67 -34.63 -25.08
N PHE A 64 -18.61 -33.88 -24.48
CA PHE A 64 -18.29 -32.77 -23.58
C PHE A 64 -17.73 -33.30 -22.25
N PHE A 65 -18.23 -34.44 -21.77
CA PHE A 65 -17.69 -35.16 -20.60
C PHE A 65 -16.39 -35.94 -20.93
N ASP A 66 -16.29 -36.54 -22.11
CA ASP A 66 -15.09 -37.29 -22.53
C ASP A 66 -13.91 -36.34 -22.81
N LYS A 67 -14.18 -35.12 -23.29
CA LYS A 67 -13.16 -34.06 -23.42
C LYS A 67 -12.76 -33.43 -22.10
N SER A 68 -13.59 -33.49 -21.05
CA SER A 68 -13.17 -33.03 -19.72
C SER A 68 -12.29 -34.06 -19.01
N ASP A 69 -12.39 -35.34 -19.35
CA ASP A 69 -11.69 -36.41 -18.62
C ASP A 69 -10.42 -36.91 -19.33
N VAL A 70 -10.28 -36.77 -20.67
CA VAL A 70 -9.14 -37.36 -21.42
C VAL A 70 -7.93 -36.43 -21.59
N GLU A 71 -8.02 -35.14 -21.24
CA GLU A 71 -6.85 -34.25 -21.12
C GLU A 71 -6.95 -33.37 -19.86
N ALA A 72 -7.31 -33.97 -18.73
CA ALA A 72 -6.85 -33.40 -17.46
C ALA A 72 -5.32 -33.51 -17.46
N ASN A 73 -4.66 -32.44 -17.96
CA ASN A 73 -3.23 -32.22 -17.75
C ASN A 73 -2.92 -32.65 -16.31
N PRO A 74 -1.82 -33.41 -16.07
CA PRO A 74 -1.47 -33.81 -14.72
C PRO A 74 -1.56 -32.58 -13.84
N LEU A 75 -2.32 -32.68 -12.72
CA LEU A 75 -2.57 -31.57 -11.80
C LEU A 75 -1.27 -30.78 -11.69
N PRO A 76 -1.27 -29.49 -12.08
CA PRO A 76 -0.04 -28.73 -12.16
C PRO A 76 0.66 -28.89 -10.81
N LYS A 77 1.91 -29.38 -10.83
CA LYS A 77 2.63 -29.80 -9.63
C LYS A 77 2.51 -28.69 -8.60
N VAL A 78 1.63 -28.89 -7.62
CA VAL A 78 1.45 -27.98 -6.51
C VAL A 78 2.79 -27.99 -5.81
N ARG A 79 3.51 -26.87 -5.84
CA ARG A 79 4.79 -26.78 -5.12
C ARG A 79 4.45 -26.82 -3.63
N THR A 80 4.52 -27.99 -3.04
CA THR A 80 4.51 -28.17 -1.59
C THR A 80 5.87 -27.77 -1.06
N LEU A 81 5.90 -26.86 -0.11
CA LEU A 81 7.14 -26.48 0.59
C LEU A 81 7.77 -27.74 1.20
N THR A 82 9.10 -27.90 1.07
CA THR A 82 9.79 -29.04 1.69
C THR A 82 9.71 -28.95 3.21
N ALA A 83 10.00 -30.05 3.91
CA ALA A 83 10.07 -30.05 5.37
C ALA A 83 11.15 -29.08 5.89
N GLU A 84 12.24 -28.88 5.14
CA GLU A 84 13.24 -27.85 5.45
C GLU A 84 12.69 -26.43 5.26
N GLU A 85 12.02 -26.14 4.13
CA GLU A 85 11.40 -24.84 3.88
C GLU A 85 10.32 -24.50 4.94
N LEU A 86 9.50 -25.49 5.34
CA LEU A 86 8.53 -25.35 6.43
C LEU A 86 9.21 -25.11 7.79
N ALA A 87 10.38 -25.71 8.02
CA ALA A 87 11.17 -25.50 9.22
C ALA A 87 11.81 -24.09 9.28
N GLU A 88 12.34 -23.58 8.16
CA GLU A 88 12.89 -22.22 8.03
C GLU A 88 11.80 -21.14 8.14
N LEU A 89 10.60 -21.45 7.67
CA LEU A 89 9.44 -20.58 7.79
C LEU A 89 8.79 -20.62 9.18
N GLY A 90 9.25 -21.49 10.09
CA GLY A 90 8.68 -21.61 11.45
C GLY A 90 7.36 -22.39 11.52
N VAL A 91 6.94 -23.04 10.42
CA VAL A 91 5.68 -23.79 10.27
C VAL A 91 5.92 -25.30 10.19
N LYS A 92 6.74 -25.84 11.11
CA LYS A 92 7.06 -27.29 11.20
C LYS A 92 5.84 -28.21 11.33
N LYS A 93 4.68 -27.68 11.75
CA LYS A 93 3.40 -28.40 11.91
C LYS A 93 2.23 -27.62 11.29
N TYR A 94 2.32 -27.26 10.01
CA TYR A 94 1.21 -26.63 9.34
C TYR A 94 0.00 -27.58 9.19
N LYS A 95 -1.16 -27.21 9.74
CA LYS A 95 -2.44 -27.96 9.66
C LYS A 95 -3.53 -27.14 8.94
N GLY A 96 -3.16 -26.37 7.93
CA GLY A 96 -4.15 -25.61 7.15
C GLY A 96 -4.78 -26.42 6.01
N PRO A 97 -5.72 -25.82 5.28
CA PRO A 97 -6.44 -26.47 4.20
C PRO A 97 -5.51 -26.94 3.06
N SER A 98 -5.94 -27.97 2.33
CA SER A 98 -5.16 -28.55 1.22
C SER A 98 -5.20 -27.72 -0.07
N PHE A 99 -6.12 -26.74 -0.17
CA PHE A 99 -6.22 -25.84 -1.31
C PHE A 99 -5.26 -24.62 -1.18
N PRO A 100 -4.98 -23.87 -2.27
CA PRO A 100 -4.13 -22.70 -2.22
C PRO A 100 -4.68 -21.60 -1.31
N HIS A 101 -3.85 -21.06 -0.41
CA HIS A 101 -4.26 -19.95 0.47
C HIS A 101 -3.04 -19.17 0.99
N PRO A 102 -3.22 -17.89 1.39
CA PRO A 102 -2.17 -17.15 2.06
C PRO A 102 -1.92 -17.68 3.47
N VAL A 103 -0.67 -17.67 3.90
CA VAL A 103 -0.21 -17.84 5.28
C VAL A 103 0.48 -16.56 5.69
N ILE A 104 0.06 -16.00 6.82
CA ILE A 104 0.67 -14.80 7.40
C ILE A 104 1.53 -15.17 8.61
N PHE A 105 2.81 -14.84 8.51
CA PHE A 105 3.78 -14.86 9.59
C PHE A 105 3.66 -13.59 10.41
N THR A 106 2.83 -13.63 11.45
CA THR A 106 2.53 -12.45 12.30
C THR A 106 3.77 -11.83 12.93
N GLU A 107 4.80 -12.62 13.22
CA GLU A 107 6.08 -12.19 13.77
C GLU A 107 6.93 -11.40 12.75
N ARG A 108 6.70 -11.64 11.46
CA ARG A 108 7.32 -10.89 10.35
C ARG A 108 6.42 -9.77 9.87
N CYS A 109 5.11 -9.88 10.11
CA CYS A 109 4.11 -9.00 9.54
C CYS A 109 4.21 -7.60 10.14
N ILE A 110 4.32 -6.63 9.24
CA ILE A 110 4.55 -5.23 9.57
C ILE A 110 3.29 -4.38 9.48
N GLY A 111 2.11 -4.99 9.28
CA GLY A 111 0.84 -4.26 9.22
C GLY A 111 0.71 -3.26 8.08
N CYS A 112 1.63 -3.25 7.12
CA CYS A 112 1.67 -2.30 6.00
C CYS A 112 0.47 -2.35 5.05
N GLN A 113 -0.42 -3.33 5.22
CA GLN A 113 -1.59 -3.59 4.38
C GLN A 113 -1.29 -3.92 2.90
N ALA A 114 -0.05 -3.92 2.42
CA ALA A 114 0.27 -4.21 1.01
C ALA A 114 -0.33 -5.54 0.50
N CYS A 115 -0.31 -6.60 1.31
CA CYS A 115 -0.89 -7.89 0.95
C CYS A 115 -2.42 -7.88 0.91
N VAL A 116 -3.06 -7.16 1.85
CA VAL A 116 -4.50 -6.90 1.88
C VAL A 116 -4.90 -6.05 0.67
N ASP A 117 -4.10 -5.04 0.34
CA ASP A 117 -4.34 -4.13 -0.76
C ASP A 117 -4.19 -4.78 -2.13
N ALA A 118 -3.27 -5.74 -2.22
CA ALA A 118 -3.01 -6.51 -3.42
C ALA A 118 -4.02 -7.65 -3.63
N CYS A 119 -4.78 -8.05 -2.60
CA CYS A 119 -5.76 -9.12 -2.74
C CYS A 119 -7.05 -8.56 -3.38
N PRO A 120 -7.41 -8.96 -4.62
CA PRO A 120 -8.61 -8.45 -5.26
C PRO A 120 -9.89 -9.10 -4.71
N HIS A 121 -9.75 -10.16 -3.91
CA HIS A 121 -10.82 -11.00 -3.38
C HIS A 121 -11.06 -10.79 -1.89
N ASP A 122 -10.43 -9.80 -1.26
CA ASP A 122 -10.61 -9.46 0.17
C ASP A 122 -10.38 -10.65 1.14
N VAL A 123 -9.58 -11.65 0.73
CA VAL A 123 -9.19 -12.84 1.52
C VAL A 123 -8.40 -12.47 2.77
N LEU A 124 -7.73 -11.31 2.75
CA LEU A 124 -6.86 -10.80 3.78
C LEU A 124 -7.45 -9.51 4.36
N ALA A 125 -7.35 -9.32 5.66
CA ALA A 125 -7.67 -8.07 6.34
C ALA A 125 -6.60 -7.70 7.37
N ILE A 126 -6.58 -6.46 7.85
CA ILE A 126 -5.77 -6.09 9.01
C ILE A 126 -6.56 -6.37 10.28
N VAL A 127 -6.03 -7.26 11.11
CA VAL A 127 -6.56 -7.59 12.44
C VAL A 127 -5.43 -7.35 13.45
N ASP A 128 -5.69 -6.51 14.45
CA ASP A 128 -4.72 -6.11 15.48
C ASP A 128 -3.39 -5.59 14.90
N GLY A 129 -3.44 -4.89 13.76
CA GLY A 129 -2.27 -4.32 13.09
C GLY A 129 -1.37 -5.32 12.37
N THR A 130 -1.84 -6.55 12.19
CA THR A 130 -1.20 -7.55 11.34
C THR A 130 -2.17 -8.02 10.28
N ALA A 131 -1.64 -8.42 9.12
CA ALA A 131 -2.49 -9.09 8.14
C ALA A 131 -2.97 -10.44 8.71
N ALA A 132 -4.23 -10.76 8.49
CA ALA A 132 -4.83 -12.02 8.87
C ALA A 132 -5.66 -12.54 7.69
N VAL A 133 -5.77 -13.86 7.60
CA VAL A 133 -6.59 -14.53 6.60
C VAL A 133 -8.02 -14.59 7.12
N VAL A 134 -8.94 -13.90 6.44
CA VAL A 134 -10.36 -13.81 6.85
C VAL A 134 -11.29 -14.64 5.97
N GLY A 135 -10.87 -14.99 4.75
CA GLY A 135 -11.66 -15.78 3.80
C GLY A 135 -10.79 -16.72 2.97
N ALA A 136 -10.11 -17.67 3.62
CA ALA A 136 -9.13 -18.55 2.97
C ALA A 136 -9.72 -19.32 1.77
N ASP A 137 -10.98 -19.71 1.86
CA ASP A 137 -11.77 -20.41 0.84
C ASP A 137 -12.06 -19.56 -0.42
N GLN A 138 -11.94 -18.24 -0.32
CA GLN A 138 -12.12 -17.30 -1.44
C GLN A 138 -10.82 -17.04 -2.21
N CYS A 139 -9.72 -17.69 -1.83
CA CYS A 139 -8.42 -17.50 -2.47
C CYS A 139 -8.39 -18.08 -3.89
N MET A 140 -8.25 -17.21 -4.88
CA MET A 140 -8.10 -17.56 -6.30
C MET A 140 -6.63 -17.68 -6.75
N GLU A 141 -5.72 -17.87 -5.79
CA GLU A 141 -4.28 -18.03 -5.99
C GLU A 141 -3.64 -17.00 -6.93
N ASP A 142 -4.02 -15.72 -6.85
CA ASP A 142 -3.45 -14.66 -7.71
C ASP A 142 -1.97 -14.39 -7.42
N THR A 143 -1.48 -14.80 -6.25
CA THR A 143 -0.12 -14.58 -5.71
C THR A 143 0.28 -13.12 -5.47
N ALA A 144 -0.54 -12.15 -5.90
CA ALA A 144 -0.27 -10.71 -5.76
C ALA A 144 0.03 -10.29 -4.31
N CYS A 145 -0.67 -10.85 -3.32
CA CYS A 145 -0.44 -10.56 -1.91
C CYS A 145 0.93 -11.04 -1.40
N GLN A 146 1.47 -12.13 -1.95
CA GLN A 146 2.85 -12.54 -1.70
C GLN A 146 3.81 -11.62 -2.45
N VAL A 147 3.57 -11.31 -3.72
CA VAL A 147 4.46 -10.43 -4.53
C VAL A 147 4.62 -9.07 -3.87
N GLU A 148 3.51 -8.44 -3.49
CA GLU A 148 3.45 -7.15 -2.82
C GLU A 148 3.86 -7.23 -1.34
N CYS A 149 4.07 -8.44 -0.78
CA CYS A 149 4.56 -8.57 0.59
C CYS A 149 5.94 -7.88 0.70
N PRO A 150 6.01 -6.80 1.50
CA PRO A 150 7.14 -5.90 1.53
C PRO A 150 8.30 -6.39 2.41
N VAL A 151 8.02 -7.36 3.27
CA VAL A 151 8.97 -7.88 4.26
C VAL A 151 9.92 -8.85 3.58
N ASN A 152 11.19 -8.82 3.95
CA ASN A 152 12.17 -9.84 3.57
C ASN A 152 12.80 -10.43 4.85
N PRO A 153 12.63 -11.73 5.15
CA PRO A 153 11.79 -12.71 4.45
C PRO A 153 10.30 -12.33 4.42
N LYS A 154 9.56 -12.77 3.40
CA LYS A 154 8.13 -12.43 3.22
C LYS A 154 7.30 -12.86 4.43
N ALA A 155 6.44 -11.94 4.88
CA ALA A 155 5.47 -12.17 5.95
C ALA A 155 4.16 -12.79 5.43
N CYS A 156 3.82 -12.58 4.17
CA CYS A 156 2.68 -13.20 3.49
C CYS A 156 3.23 -14.10 2.39
N ILE A 157 2.92 -15.39 2.45
CA ILE A 157 3.23 -16.35 1.39
C ILE A 157 1.95 -17.09 0.98
N ILE A 158 1.82 -17.44 -0.29
CA ILE A 158 0.83 -18.39 -0.77
C ILE A 158 1.46 -19.77 -0.74
N ILE A 159 0.79 -20.70 -0.06
CA ILE A 159 1.14 -22.11 -0.06
C ILE A 159 0.13 -22.91 -0.86
N ASN A 160 0.49 -24.13 -1.23
CA ASN A 160 -0.36 -25.05 -2.00
C ASN A 160 -0.83 -24.47 -3.35
N THR A 161 -0.10 -23.52 -3.95
CA THR A 161 -0.42 -22.95 -5.27
C THR A 161 0.36 -23.62 -6.39
N ALA A 162 -0.27 -23.70 -7.56
CA ALA A 162 0.34 -24.11 -8.81
C ALA A 162 0.85 -22.92 -9.66
N LYS A 163 0.51 -21.67 -9.30
CA LYS A 163 0.93 -20.49 -10.05
C LYS A 163 2.38 -20.12 -9.75
N THR A 164 3.09 -19.68 -10.79
CA THR A 164 4.43 -19.12 -10.65
C THR A 164 4.35 -17.76 -9.96
N ILE A 165 5.09 -17.62 -8.86
CA ILE A 165 5.14 -16.39 -8.08
C ILE A 165 6.14 -15.47 -8.75
N ARG A 166 5.65 -14.42 -9.40
CA ARG A 166 6.50 -13.41 -10.05
C ARG A 166 7.30 -12.68 -8.99
N ALA A 167 8.62 -12.60 -9.13
CA ALA A 167 9.37 -11.71 -8.26
C ALA A 167 9.11 -10.25 -8.67
N ARG A 168 9.25 -9.33 -7.72
CA ARG A 168 9.18 -7.91 -8.05
C ARG A 168 10.51 -7.51 -8.70
N PRO A 169 10.51 -6.89 -9.89
CA PRO A 169 11.73 -6.29 -10.42
C PRO A 169 12.26 -5.27 -9.41
N ALA A 170 13.51 -5.44 -9.03
CA ALA A 170 14.21 -4.61 -8.07
C ALA A 170 15.60 -4.25 -8.64
N PRO A 171 16.11 -3.05 -8.36
CA PRO A 171 17.46 -2.68 -8.78
C PRO A 171 18.49 -3.53 -8.03
N THR A 172 19.56 -3.90 -8.73
CA THR A 172 20.67 -4.64 -8.15
C THR A 172 21.44 -3.75 -7.17
N ARG A 173 21.54 -4.19 -5.91
CA ARG A 173 22.41 -3.60 -4.89
C ARG A 173 22.96 -4.67 -3.94
N ASP A 174 24.08 -4.37 -3.30
CA ASP A 174 24.57 -5.13 -2.16
C ASP A 174 23.71 -4.89 -0.91
N GLY A 175 23.36 -5.96 -0.21
CA GLY A 175 22.45 -5.89 0.93
C GLY A 175 23.06 -5.31 2.21
N ALA A 176 24.38 -5.28 2.33
CA ALA A 176 25.09 -4.78 3.53
C ALA A 176 25.62 -3.35 3.34
N THR A 177 26.09 -3.04 2.13
CA THR A 177 26.73 -1.75 1.80
C THR A 177 25.83 -0.84 0.97
N TYR A 178 24.71 -1.34 0.46
CA TYR A 178 23.73 -0.59 -0.35
C TYR A 178 24.24 -0.10 -1.71
N VAL A 179 25.48 -0.42 -2.07
CA VAL A 179 26.10 -0.03 -3.34
C VAL A 179 25.46 -0.80 -4.49
N THR A 180 25.26 -0.12 -5.61
CA THR A 180 24.75 -0.73 -6.84
C THR A 180 25.88 -1.32 -7.68
N ASN A 181 25.56 -1.84 -8.86
CA ASN A 181 26.57 -2.19 -9.86
C ASN A 181 27.32 -0.96 -10.43
N VAL A 182 26.89 0.26 -10.11
CA VAL A 182 27.58 1.51 -10.43
C VAL A 182 28.36 1.97 -9.19
N LYS A 183 29.70 1.91 -9.26
CA LYS A 183 30.58 2.26 -8.13
C LYS A 183 30.28 3.68 -7.64
N GLY A 184 30.13 3.84 -6.32
CA GLY A 184 29.84 5.14 -5.69
C GLY A 184 28.37 5.60 -5.78
N CYS A 185 27.50 4.78 -6.38
CA CYS A 185 26.05 4.99 -6.42
C CYS A 185 25.34 3.95 -5.53
N TYR A 186 24.50 4.43 -4.62
CA TYR A 186 23.82 3.66 -3.58
C TYR A 186 22.30 3.80 -3.72
N ILE A 187 21.55 2.74 -3.41
CA ILE A 187 20.08 2.75 -3.42
C ILE A 187 19.54 2.34 -2.05
N ILE A 188 18.61 3.14 -1.52
CA ILE A 188 17.93 2.89 -0.24
C ILE A 188 16.43 3.09 -0.32
N GLY A 189 15.69 2.57 0.67
CA GLY A 189 14.26 2.76 0.83
C GLY A 189 13.44 1.98 -0.20
N ASP A 190 12.19 2.40 -0.42
CA ASP A 190 11.21 1.62 -1.19
C ASP A 190 11.65 1.25 -2.62
N VAL A 191 12.47 2.10 -3.27
CA VAL A 191 13.00 1.84 -4.62
C VAL A 191 13.88 0.58 -4.66
N SER A 192 14.55 0.24 -3.55
CA SER A 192 15.34 -0.98 -3.40
C SER A 192 14.52 -2.25 -3.18
N GLY A 193 13.20 -2.14 -3.09
CA GLY A 193 12.36 -3.26 -2.67
C GLY A 193 12.41 -3.54 -1.17
N VAL A 194 12.84 -2.57 -0.35
CA VAL A 194 12.67 -2.55 1.12
C VAL A 194 11.62 -1.50 1.55
N PRO A 195 10.35 -1.76 1.24
CA PRO A 195 9.22 -0.99 1.74
C PRO A 195 9.17 -1.03 3.27
N LEU A 196 9.14 0.16 3.87
CA LEU A 196 8.73 0.50 5.25
C LEU A 196 9.43 1.78 5.67
N ILE A 197 8.68 2.67 6.32
CA ILE A 197 9.23 3.92 6.86
C ILE A 197 10.42 3.66 7.80
N LYS A 198 10.29 2.72 8.73
CA LYS A 198 11.33 2.41 9.71
C LYS A 198 12.59 1.84 9.09
N ASN A 199 12.44 0.94 8.11
CA ASN A 199 13.59 0.39 7.39
C ASN A 199 14.23 1.46 6.51
N ALA A 200 13.44 2.27 5.80
CA ALA A 200 13.95 3.37 4.98
C ALA A 200 14.76 4.36 5.82
N VAL A 201 14.24 4.76 6.99
CA VAL A 201 14.95 5.63 7.93
C VAL A 201 16.25 4.99 8.41
N LYS A 202 16.24 3.69 8.73
CA LYS A 202 17.45 2.95 9.12
C LYS A 202 18.49 2.89 8.00
N GLU A 203 18.09 2.46 6.81
CA GLU A 203 18.98 2.41 5.63
C GLU A 203 19.56 3.80 5.31
N GLY A 204 18.78 4.86 5.52
CA GLY A 204 19.25 6.24 5.38
C GLY A 204 20.42 6.59 6.29
N ALA A 205 20.42 6.12 7.54
CA ALA A 205 21.57 6.34 8.42
C ALA A 205 22.75 5.43 8.06
N GLU A 206 22.49 4.14 7.87
CA GLU A 206 23.54 3.16 7.62
C GLU A 206 24.28 3.40 6.30
N VAL A 207 23.59 3.85 5.24
CA VAL A 207 24.25 4.17 3.96
C VAL A 207 25.24 5.33 4.11
N ILE A 208 24.97 6.29 4.98
CA ILE A 208 25.88 7.41 5.23
C ILE A 208 27.09 6.97 6.06
N GLU A 209 26.93 6.01 6.98
CA GLU A 209 28.06 5.37 7.65
C GLU A 209 28.98 4.67 6.64
N VAL A 210 28.41 3.90 5.73
CA VAL A 210 29.14 3.22 4.65
C VAL A 210 29.85 4.24 3.74
N ILE A 211 29.17 5.31 3.33
CA ILE A 211 29.75 6.36 2.48
C ILE A 211 30.87 7.10 3.21
N ALA A 212 30.70 7.44 4.49
CA ALA A 212 31.74 8.12 5.25
C ALA A 212 33.01 7.26 5.34
N GLU A 213 32.88 5.94 5.49
CA GLU A 213 34.01 5.04 5.51
C GLU A 213 34.64 4.86 4.12
N ASP A 214 33.83 4.75 3.07
CA ASP A 214 34.33 4.70 1.68
C ASP A 214 35.11 5.98 1.30
N LEU A 215 34.62 7.16 1.70
CA LEU A 215 35.27 8.44 1.44
C LEU A 215 36.61 8.60 2.15
N LYS A 216 36.77 8.04 3.37
CA LYS A 216 38.06 8.02 4.08
C LYS A 216 39.08 7.13 3.38
N ASN A 217 38.62 6.02 2.79
CA ASN A 217 39.47 5.05 2.11
C ASN A 217 39.73 5.40 0.64
N SER A 218 39.08 6.44 0.12
CA SER A 218 39.21 6.89 -1.27
C SER A 218 40.08 8.15 -1.36
N PRO A 219 40.91 8.30 -2.40
CA PRO A 219 41.68 9.53 -2.64
C PRO A 219 40.77 10.76 -2.69
N ASP A 220 41.30 11.90 -2.26
CA ASP A 220 40.56 13.16 -2.37
C ASP A 220 40.28 13.52 -3.84
N GLU A 221 39.14 14.16 -4.09
CA GLU A 221 38.70 14.54 -5.43
C GLU A 221 38.41 16.05 -5.45
N PRO A 222 39.40 16.87 -5.84
CA PRO A 222 39.30 18.34 -5.74
C PRO A 222 38.26 18.94 -6.69
N LYS A 223 37.83 18.21 -7.73
CA LYS A 223 36.75 18.66 -8.63
C LYS A 223 35.37 18.48 -8.01
N ALA A 224 35.24 17.69 -6.95
CA ALA A 224 33.96 17.46 -6.28
C ALA A 224 33.65 18.56 -5.27
N GLU A 225 32.50 19.20 -5.47
CA GLU A 225 31.97 20.27 -4.61
C GLU A 225 31.35 19.66 -3.33
N TYR A 226 30.77 18.47 -3.47
CA TYR A 226 30.12 17.73 -2.38
C TYR A 226 30.67 16.30 -2.25
N ASP A 227 30.61 15.78 -1.03
CA ASP A 227 30.94 14.40 -0.71
C ASP A 227 29.80 13.45 -1.09
N VAL A 228 28.54 13.87 -0.85
CA VAL A 228 27.36 13.04 -1.14
C VAL A 228 26.17 13.86 -1.63
N ALA A 229 25.53 13.41 -2.71
CA ALA A 229 24.20 13.85 -3.09
C ALA A 229 23.14 12.85 -2.64
N ILE A 230 22.01 13.36 -2.16
CA ILE A 230 20.87 12.55 -1.71
C ILE A 230 19.66 12.95 -2.55
N ILE A 231 19.23 12.07 -3.44
CA ILE A 231 18.15 12.33 -4.40
C ILE A 231 16.86 11.67 -3.90
N GLY A 232 15.87 12.49 -3.59
CA GLY A 232 14.59 12.10 -2.98
C GLY A 232 14.65 12.19 -1.45
N ILE A 233 13.85 13.08 -0.85
CA ILE A 233 13.87 13.37 0.59
C ILE A 233 12.57 12.90 1.24
N GLY A 234 12.23 11.63 0.96
CA GLY A 234 11.30 10.85 1.77
C GLY A 234 11.93 10.44 3.13
N PRO A 235 11.31 9.53 3.90
CA PRO A 235 11.84 9.15 5.22
C PRO A 235 13.31 8.68 5.20
N GLY A 236 13.70 7.87 4.21
CA GLY A 236 15.09 7.41 4.08
C GLY A 236 16.07 8.50 3.66
N GLY A 237 15.72 9.32 2.66
CA GLY A 237 16.56 10.45 2.24
C GLY A 237 16.69 11.55 3.30
N ALA A 238 15.61 11.84 4.04
CA ALA A 238 15.64 12.79 5.15
C ALA A 238 16.53 12.28 6.30
N SER A 239 16.46 10.98 6.61
CA SER A 239 17.36 10.32 7.55
C SER A 239 18.83 10.43 7.10
N ALA A 240 19.11 10.10 5.83
CA ALA A 240 20.43 10.23 5.25
C ALA A 240 20.96 11.67 5.31
N ALA A 241 20.13 12.66 4.99
CA ALA A 241 20.53 14.07 5.04
C ALA A 241 20.85 14.51 6.46
N SER A 242 20.06 14.07 7.45
CA SER A 242 20.35 14.35 8.85
C SER A 242 21.66 13.72 9.32
N VAL A 243 21.93 12.45 8.97
CA VAL A 243 23.18 11.79 9.41
C VAL A 243 24.39 12.37 8.67
N ALA A 244 24.25 12.72 7.40
CA ALA A 244 25.31 13.39 6.64
C ALA A 244 25.67 14.75 7.27
N HIS A 245 24.65 15.50 7.72
CA HIS A 245 24.83 16.73 8.47
C HIS A 245 25.55 16.48 9.81
N ASP A 246 25.08 15.52 10.61
CA ASP A 246 25.66 15.20 11.93
C ASP A 246 27.13 14.76 11.82
N LYS A 247 27.53 14.16 10.70
CA LYS A 247 28.93 13.79 10.40
C LYS A 247 29.78 14.90 9.81
N GLY A 248 29.20 16.06 9.50
CA GLY A 248 29.90 17.17 8.86
C GLY A 248 30.32 16.89 7.41
N LEU A 249 29.65 15.96 6.70
CA LEU A 249 29.89 15.74 5.28
C LEU A 249 29.37 16.94 4.46
N ARG A 250 30.05 17.29 3.37
CA ARG A 250 29.51 18.25 2.39
C ARG A 250 28.44 17.53 1.59
N TYR A 251 27.16 17.78 1.89
CA TYR A 251 26.06 17.11 1.20
C TYR A 251 25.13 18.07 0.47
N VAL A 252 24.41 17.53 -0.53
CA VAL A 252 23.30 18.21 -1.21
C VAL A 252 22.08 17.29 -1.22
N GLY A 253 20.99 17.74 -0.59
CA GLY A 253 19.70 17.04 -0.64
C GLY A 253 18.81 17.63 -1.74
N ILE A 254 18.29 16.79 -2.62
CA ILE A 254 17.50 17.19 -3.80
C ILE A 254 16.12 16.54 -3.71
N GLU A 255 15.06 17.35 -3.63
CA GLU A 255 13.67 16.89 -3.57
C GLU A 255 12.83 17.58 -4.66
N GLN A 256 12.18 16.78 -5.49
CA GLN A 256 11.35 17.26 -6.61
C GLN A 256 10.15 18.11 -6.18
N THR A 257 9.67 17.89 -4.95
CA THR A 257 8.48 18.55 -4.41
C THR A 257 8.82 19.18 -3.06
N LYS A 258 8.22 18.66 -1.98
CA LYS A 258 8.48 19.07 -0.61
C LYS A 258 9.10 17.92 0.18
N ILE A 259 9.87 18.26 1.20
CA ILE A 259 10.43 17.29 2.12
C ILE A 259 9.32 16.39 2.70
N LEU A 260 9.59 15.08 2.78
CA LEU A 260 8.64 14.05 3.25
C LEU A 260 7.32 13.99 2.45
N SER A 261 7.30 14.42 1.19
CA SER A 261 6.13 14.39 0.30
C SER A 261 5.38 13.04 0.28
N THR A 262 6.11 11.93 0.35
CA THR A 262 5.54 10.58 0.49
C THR A 262 4.57 10.46 1.66
N ILE A 263 4.92 11.00 2.83
CA ILE A 263 4.07 10.97 4.03
C ILE A 263 2.99 12.05 3.98
N VAL A 264 3.31 13.23 3.46
CA VAL A 264 2.33 14.32 3.24
C VAL A 264 1.17 13.85 2.36
N SER A 265 1.44 13.02 1.37
CA SER A 265 0.43 12.49 0.45
C SER A 265 -0.55 11.49 1.06
N TYR A 266 -0.30 11.01 2.27
CA TYR A 266 -1.24 10.15 2.98
C TYR A 266 -2.50 10.92 3.40
N PRO A 267 -3.67 10.28 3.52
CA PRO A 267 -4.87 10.93 4.02
C PRO A 267 -4.69 11.65 5.35
N LYS A 268 -5.39 12.79 5.53
CA LYS A 268 -5.39 13.53 6.79
C LYS A 268 -5.90 12.68 7.95
N GLY A 269 -5.20 12.73 9.08
CA GLY A 269 -5.51 11.93 10.27
C GLY A 269 -5.14 10.45 10.15
N LYS A 270 -4.50 10.02 9.04
CA LYS A 270 -4.04 8.63 8.90
C LYS A 270 -3.07 8.30 10.03
N TYR A 271 -3.36 7.23 10.76
CA TYR A 271 -2.43 6.65 11.72
C TYR A 271 -1.36 5.84 10.97
N ILE A 272 -0.10 6.15 11.24
CA ILE A 272 1.05 5.51 10.59
C ILE A 272 1.71 4.58 11.60
N PHE A 273 1.71 3.29 11.29
CA PHE A 273 2.31 2.27 12.13
C PHE A 273 3.83 2.16 11.88
N PHE A 274 4.59 2.05 12.96
CA PHE A 274 6.06 1.89 12.95
C PHE A 274 6.48 0.45 13.23
N LYS A 275 5.87 -0.47 12.48
CA LYS A 275 6.17 -1.89 12.51
C LYS A 275 7.41 -2.24 11.64
N PRO A 276 8.08 -3.38 11.91
CA PRO A 276 7.81 -4.29 13.01
C PRO A 276 8.24 -3.68 14.35
N ASP A 277 7.53 -4.02 15.43
CA ASP A 277 7.87 -3.60 16.78
C ASP A 277 9.06 -4.39 17.34
N THR A 278 9.46 -5.48 16.68
CA THR A 278 10.64 -6.31 16.97
C THR A 278 11.97 -5.71 16.52
N LYS A 279 11.95 -4.62 15.73
CA LYS A 279 13.17 -3.88 15.37
C LYS A 279 13.22 -2.59 16.16
N ASP A 280 14.38 -2.12 16.58
CA ASP A 280 14.48 -0.78 17.16
C ASP A 280 14.42 0.30 16.08
N TRP A 281 14.09 1.52 16.50
CA TRP A 281 14.23 2.68 15.64
C TRP A 281 15.69 3.12 15.64
N ASN A 282 16.34 2.97 14.50
CA ASN A 282 17.67 3.50 14.26
C ASN A 282 17.61 4.37 13.00
N GLY A 283 18.12 5.60 13.07
CA GLY A 283 18.11 6.53 11.96
C GLY A 283 18.28 8.00 12.34
N GLY A 284 18.46 8.87 11.34
CA GLY A 284 18.67 10.31 11.50
C GLY A 284 17.42 11.11 11.86
N LEU A 285 16.23 10.51 11.83
CA LEU A 285 14.97 11.19 12.17
C LEU A 285 14.57 10.94 13.63
N SER A 286 14.06 11.99 14.28
CA SER A 286 13.64 11.94 15.68
C SER A 286 12.43 11.03 15.90
N VAL A 287 12.46 10.29 17.01
CA VAL A 287 11.31 9.56 17.56
C VAL A 287 10.78 10.16 18.84
N ALA A 288 11.46 11.18 19.38
CA ALA A 288 11.01 11.87 20.57
C ALA A 288 9.62 12.47 20.29
N GLY A 289 8.65 12.12 21.13
CA GLY A 289 7.26 12.55 20.97
C GLY A 289 6.39 11.68 20.05
N LEU A 290 6.90 10.61 19.42
CA LEU A 290 6.09 9.70 18.56
C LEU A 290 5.49 8.50 19.28
N GLY A 291 5.53 8.48 20.62
CA GLY A 291 5.12 7.31 21.41
C GLY A 291 5.96 6.06 21.14
N LEU A 292 7.01 6.16 20.32
CA LEU A 292 8.00 5.13 20.09
C LEU A 292 8.99 5.14 21.24
N VAL A 293 8.81 4.23 22.17
CA VAL A 293 9.82 3.96 23.20
C VAL A 293 11.09 3.48 22.49
N LYS A 294 12.14 4.30 22.51
CA LYS A 294 13.52 3.89 22.21
C LYS A 294 13.88 2.82 23.25
N GLY A 295 14.05 1.57 22.83
CA GLY A 295 14.42 0.48 23.73
C GLY A 295 13.30 -0.52 23.96
N LYS A 296 12.72 -1.07 22.88
CA LYS A 296 12.01 -2.35 23.02
C LYS A 296 12.96 -3.53 22.79
N TYR A 297 14.13 -3.34 22.16
CA TYR A 297 15.07 -4.45 21.88
C TYR A 297 16.59 -4.16 21.96
N ASP A 298 17.06 -3.01 22.46
CA ASP A 298 18.51 -2.72 22.65
C ASP A 298 18.86 -2.15 24.04
N VAL A 299 18.05 -2.44 25.04
CA VAL A 299 18.61 -2.54 26.38
C VAL A 299 18.97 -4.01 26.47
N GLU A 300 20.27 -4.35 26.55
CA GLU A 300 20.68 -5.52 27.33
C GLU A 300 19.72 -5.59 28.51
N PRO A 301 19.14 -6.76 28.87
CA PRO A 301 18.25 -6.82 30.03
C PRO A 301 18.92 -5.95 31.07
N VAL A 302 18.24 -4.89 31.51
CA VAL A 302 18.75 -4.10 32.62
C VAL A 302 18.92 -5.20 33.64
N SER A 303 20.16 -5.68 33.80
CA SER A 303 20.57 -6.35 35.00
C SER A 303 19.99 -5.41 36.02
N GLU A 304 19.16 -5.97 36.88
CA GLU A 304 18.67 -5.29 38.06
C GLU A 304 19.88 -4.72 38.79
N SER A 305 20.43 -3.63 38.28
CA SER A 305 21.16 -2.62 38.99
C SER A 305 20.08 -1.68 39.51
N ASP A 306 19.10 -2.33 40.18
CA ASP A 306 18.45 -1.86 41.38
C ASP A 306 19.44 -1.14 42.32
N GLY A 307 20.74 -1.38 42.19
CA GLY A 307 21.81 -0.64 42.83
C GLY A 307 22.08 0.81 42.39
N ILE A 308 21.29 1.47 41.53
CA ILE A 308 21.51 2.90 41.16
C ILE A 308 20.41 3.84 41.66
N ILE A 309 19.29 3.31 42.17
CA ILE A 309 18.24 4.10 42.83
C ILE A 309 18.28 3.75 44.32
N ASP A 310 18.17 4.73 45.22
CA ASP A 310 18.08 4.44 46.65
C ASP A 310 16.82 3.62 46.96
N ASP A 311 16.93 2.61 47.83
CA ASP A 311 15.86 1.66 48.15
C ASP A 311 14.58 2.37 48.65
N ALA A 312 14.75 3.49 49.36
CA ALA A 312 13.63 4.32 49.81
C ALA A 312 12.87 4.98 48.64
N LEU A 313 13.59 5.52 47.65
CA LEU A 313 12.95 6.12 46.47
C LEU A 313 12.30 5.04 45.59
N LYS A 314 12.91 3.86 45.51
CA LYS A 314 12.33 2.71 44.81
C LYS A 314 10.98 2.33 45.41
N ALA A 315 10.89 2.23 46.73
CA ALA A 315 9.65 1.90 47.43
C ALA A 315 8.55 2.97 47.21
N GLU A 316 8.91 4.25 47.18
CA GLU A 316 7.95 5.33 46.90
C GLU A 316 7.41 5.29 45.47
N ILE A 317 8.28 5.11 44.47
CA ILE A 317 7.86 5.00 43.06
C ILE A 317 7.00 3.74 42.86
N GLU A 318 7.34 2.64 43.53
CA GLU A 318 6.57 1.40 43.47
C GLU A 318 5.17 1.58 44.06
N LYS A 319 5.05 2.29 45.19
CA LYS A 319 3.76 2.64 45.78
C LYS A 319 2.89 3.45 44.81
N ILE A 320 3.45 4.50 44.19
CA ILE A 320 2.75 5.29 43.16
C ILE A 320 2.33 4.37 42.01
N SER A 321 3.23 3.50 41.54
CA SER A 321 2.94 2.59 40.42
C SER A 321 1.77 1.66 40.70
N ILE A 322 1.65 1.16 41.93
CA ILE A 322 0.54 0.30 42.36
C ILE A 322 -0.77 1.10 42.41
N GLU A 323 -0.79 2.25 43.10
CA GLU A 323 -1.98 3.09 43.24
C GLU A 323 -2.53 3.52 41.87
N GLN A 324 -1.63 3.94 40.97
CA GLN A 324 -1.99 4.43 39.65
C GLN A 324 -2.42 3.30 38.70
N ALA A 325 -1.84 2.10 38.85
CA ALA A 325 -2.27 0.92 38.09
C ALA A 325 -3.67 0.48 38.49
N GLU A 326 -4.04 0.61 39.76
CA GLU A 326 -5.39 0.28 40.22
C GLU A 326 -6.44 1.25 39.67
N ILE A 327 -6.13 2.54 39.64
CA ILE A 327 -6.99 3.56 39.01
C ILE A 327 -7.18 3.23 37.53
N LEU A 328 -6.08 3.03 36.79
CA LEU A 328 -6.14 2.70 35.36
C LEU A 328 -6.91 1.40 35.09
N ARG A 329 -6.72 0.38 35.94
CA ARG A 329 -7.49 -0.87 35.88
C ARG A 329 -8.98 -0.60 36.02
N SER A 330 -9.40 0.23 36.97
CA SER A 330 -10.81 0.56 37.16
C SER A 330 -11.42 1.31 35.97
N GLU A 331 -10.66 2.22 35.35
CA GLU A 331 -11.06 2.96 34.15
C GLU A 331 -11.20 2.04 32.92
N MET A 332 -10.37 1.00 32.84
CA MET A 332 -10.31 0.10 31.68
C MET A 332 -11.14 -1.17 31.81
N ALA A 333 -11.38 -1.67 33.03
CA ALA A 333 -12.13 -2.91 33.25
C ALA A 333 -13.56 -2.83 32.69
N GLY A 334 -14.19 -1.65 32.76
CA GLY A 334 -15.51 -1.40 32.16
C GLY A 334 -15.54 -1.51 30.64
N LYS A 335 -14.38 -1.52 29.98
CA LYS A 335 -14.23 -1.70 28.52
C LYS A 335 -13.96 -3.16 28.14
N ILE A 336 -13.73 -4.05 29.11
CA ILE A 336 -13.45 -5.48 28.89
C ILE A 336 -14.74 -6.28 29.12
N PRO A 337 -15.18 -7.12 28.16
CA PRO A 337 -16.35 -7.99 28.35
C PRO A 337 -16.23 -8.84 29.61
N SER A 338 -17.31 -8.95 30.40
CA SER A 338 -17.30 -9.60 31.73
C SER A 338 -16.80 -11.05 31.69
N SER A 339 -17.00 -11.76 30.58
CA SER A 339 -16.51 -13.13 30.36
C SER A 339 -14.99 -13.25 30.26
N MET A 340 -14.29 -12.17 29.90
CA MET A 340 -12.83 -12.15 29.70
C MET A 340 -12.10 -11.46 30.86
N GLN A 341 -12.82 -10.81 31.77
CA GLN A 341 -12.21 -10.09 32.89
C GLN A 341 -11.32 -10.96 33.79
N PRO A 342 -11.65 -12.22 34.14
CA PRO A 342 -10.80 -13.05 35.00
C PRO A 342 -9.39 -13.27 34.46
N ASP A 343 -9.25 -13.39 33.13
CA ASP A 343 -7.97 -13.67 32.47
C ASP A 343 -7.20 -12.37 32.14
N PHE A 344 -7.91 -11.32 31.74
CA PHE A 344 -7.29 -10.10 31.21
C PHE A 344 -7.00 -9.03 32.27
N VAL A 345 -7.81 -8.94 33.34
CA VAL A 345 -7.63 -7.92 34.39
C VAL A 345 -6.30 -8.09 35.14
N PRO A 346 -5.86 -9.30 35.53
CA PRO A 346 -4.56 -9.48 36.18
C PRO A 346 -3.37 -9.10 35.27
N LEU A 347 -3.44 -9.47 33.99
CA LEU A 347 -2.41 -9.14 32.99
C LEU A 347 -2.34 -7.64 32.72
N LEU A 348 -3.51 -6.98 32.67
CA LEU A 348 -3.61 -5.53 32.53
C LEU A 348 -2.97 -4.82 33.72
N GLU A 349 -3.21 -5.30 34.94
CA GLU A 349 -2.66 -4.71 36.16
C GLU A 349 -1.15 -4.85 36.23
N GLU A 350 -0.60 -6.04 35.97
CA GLU A 350 0.84 -6.28 35.95
C GLU A 350 1.54 -5.40 34.90
N LYS A 351 0.96 -5.31 33.70
CA LYS A 351 1.49 -4.49 32.62
C LYS A 351 1.41 -2.99 32.94
N SER A 352 0.31 -2.55 33.56
CA SER A 352 0.12 -1.15 33.96
C SER A 352 1.16 -0.73 35.00
N LYS A 353 1.43 -1.56 36.01
CA LYS A 353 2.48 -1.30 37.02
C LYS A 353 3.85 -1.09 36.37
N LYS A 354 4.23 -1.98 35.46
CA LYS A 354 5.51 -1.90 34.72
C LYS A 354 5.61 -0.62 33.87
N GLU A 355 4.55 -0.29 33.14
CA GLU A 355 4.58 0.88 32.25
C GLU A 355 4.50 2.22 33.00
N ILE A 356 3.75 2.29 34.11
CA ILE A 356 3.71 3.47 34.99
C ILE A 356 5.09 3.73 35.57
N ASN A 357 5.73 2.69 36.13
CA ASN A 357 7.07 2.82 36.72
C ASN A 357 8.08 3.34 35.69
N LYS A 358 8.04 2.78 34.48
CA LYS A 358 8.89 3.18 33.36
C LYS A 358 8.65 4.63 32.91
N LEU A 359 7.41 5.01 32.64
CA LEU A 359 7.07 6.37 32.19
C LEU A 359 7.32 7.41 33.28
N PHE A 360 7.14 7.05 34.55
CA PHE A 360 7.47 7.93 35.67
C PHE A 360 8.98 8.17 35.79
N ARG A 361 9.79 7.12 35.64
CA ARG A 361 11.25 7.26 35.55
C ARG A 361 11.68 8.09 34.35
N GLN A 362 11.01 7.90 33.20
CA GLN A 362 11.25 8.69 32.01
C GLN A 362 10.95 10.18 32.24
N TYR A 363 9.79 10.51 32.83
CA TYR A 363 9.42 11.88 33.20
C TYR A 363 10.51 12.55 34.04
N LEU A 364 11.04 11.87 35.06
CA LEU A 364 12.13 12.40 35.88
C LEU A 364 13.43 12.59 35.08
N SER A 365 13.76 11.65 34.19
CA SER A 365 14.98 11.72 33.37
C SER A 365 14.94 12.82 32.31
N GLU A 366 13.76 13.13 31.75
CA GLU A 366 13.57 14.21 30.78
C GLU A 366 13.75 15.60 31.41
N LYS A 367 13.67 15.69 32.75
CA LYS A 367 14.00 16.91 33.51
C LYS A 367 15.48 17.02 33.86
N SER A 368 16.31 16.07 33.41
CA SER A 368 17.76 16.17 33.49
C SER A 368 18.33 16.86 32.25
N ASP A 369 19.36 17.68 32.43
CA ASP A 369 20.09 18.36 31.34
C ASP A 369 20.94 17.40 30.46
N LEU A 370 20.86 16.07 30.70
CA LEU A 370 21.80 15.07 30.16
C LEU A 370 21.29 14.30 28.94
N GLY A 371 20.03 14.49 28.51
CA GLY A 371 19.52 14.01 27.21
C GLY A 371 19.55 12.50 26.93
N SER A 372 20.02 11.64 27.84
CA SER A 372 19.99 10.17 27.69
C SER A 372 19.99 9.41 29.03
N PHE A 373 19.45 8.19 29.02
CA PHE A 373 19.25 7.31 30.19
C PHE A 373 20.54 6.80 30.87
N GLY A 374 21.71 6.90 30.22
CA GLY A 374 22.96 6.35 30.72
C GLY A 374 23.80 7.39 31.47
N GLY A 375 23.78 7.41 32.81
CA GLY A 375 24.77 8.14 33.59
C GLY A 375 24.32 8.84 34.88
N LEU A 376 23.07 8.69 35.34
CA LEU A 376 22.58 9.34 36.56
C LEU A 376 23.05 8.60 37.83
N THR A 377 23.57 9.33 38.84
CA THR A 377 23.91 8.78 40.17
C THR A 377 22.68 8.65 41.07
N ARG A 378 22.81 7.88 42.17
CA ARG A 378 21.75 7.71 43.19
C ARG A 378 21.23 9.05 43.73
N GLU A 379 22.14 9.96 44.00
CA GLU A 379 21.85 11.29 44.54
C GLU A 379 21.07 12.13 43.54
N LYS A 380 21.42 12.03 42.25
CA LYS A 380 20.75 12.81 41.20
C LYS A 380 19.31 12.36 40.96
N TRP A 381 19.02 11.08 41.08
CA TRP A 381 17.65 10.55 41.02
C TRP A 381 16.76 11.11 42.14
N ARG A 382 17.27 11.14 43.37
CA ARG A 382 16.55 11.72 44.51
C ARG A 382 16.32 13.22 44.33
N GLU A 383 17.34 13.95 43.89
CA GLU A 383 17.22 15.39 43.60
C GLU A 383 16.15 15.68 42.55
N LEU A 384 16.14 14.93 41.43
CA LEU A 384 15.15 15.10 40.37
C LEU A 384 13.73 14.80 40.86
N TYR A 385 13.55 13.73 41.64
CA TYR A 385 12.27 13.39 42.23
C TYR A 385 11.76 14.45 43.20
N GLU A 386 12.63 14.96 44.09
CA GLU A 386 12.27 15.99 45.04
C GLU A 386 11.88 17.29 44.35
N ILE A 387 12.67 17.74 43.36
CA ILE A 387 12.46 19.01 42.68
C ILE A 387 11.26 18.95 41.73
N HIS A 388 11.16 17.89 40.93
CA HIS A 388 10.21 17.84 39.81
C HIS A 388 8.95 17.03 40.09
N PHE A 389 8.82 16.44 41.27
CA PHE A 389 7.60 15.74 41.67
C PHE A 389 7.18 16.09 43.11
N LEU A 390 8.03 15.85 44.11
CA LEU A 390 7.63 15.97 45.52
C LEU A 390 7.30 17.42 45.94
N LYS A 391 8.03 18.41 45.43
CA LYS A 391 7.80 19.84 45.71
C LYS A 391 6.58 20.44 44.99
N LEU A 392 5.99 19.72 44.05
CA LEU A 392 4.78 20.16 43.36
C LEU A 392 3.57 20.05 44.28
N ASP A 393 2.54 20.86 44.03
CA ASP A 393 1.28 20.70 44.74
C ASP A 393 0.55 19.41 44.30
N LYS A 394 -0.44 18.98 45.09
CA LYS A 394 -1.18 17.73 44.81
C LYS A 394 -1.91 17.74 43.47
N ALA A 395 -2.37 18.91 43.00
CA ALA A 395 -3.08 19.01 41.74
C ALA A 395 -2.12 18.84 40.55
N GLN A 396 -0.92 19.40 40.65
CA GLN A 396 0.16 19.26 39.67
C GLN A 396 0.68 17.82 39.63
N GLN A 397 0.88 17.18 40.79
CA GLN A 397 1.25 15.76 40.86
C GLN A 397 0.19 14.88 40.17
N GLU A 398 -1.10 15.09 40.47
CA GLU A 398 -2.19 14.33 39.85
C GLU A 398 -2.31 14.62 38.34
N GLN A 399 -2.01 15.84 37.89
CA GLN A 399 -1.97 16.15 36.47
C GLN A 399 -0.89 15.36 35.71
N ILE A 400 0.28 15.17 36.32
CA ILE A 400 1.36 14.35 35.75
C ILE A 400 0.92 12.88 35.71
N LEU A 401 0.43 12.36 36.83
CA LEU A 401 0.01 10.95 36.93
C LEU A 401 -1.17 10.63 36.00
N SER A 402 -2.15 11.53 35.89
CA SER A 402 -3.28 11.37 34.96
C SER A 402 -2.87 11.43 33.51
N THR A 403 -1.86 12.24 33.16
CA THR A 403 -1.26 12.24 31.82
C THR A 403 -0.62 10.88 31.52
N ILE A 404 0.18 10.35 32.45
CA ILE A 404 0.79 9.02 32.33
C ILE A 404 -0.30 7.95 32.17
N ARG A 405 -1.34 7.94 33.01
CA ARG A 405 -2.46 6.98 32.90
C ARG A 405 -3.16 7.07 31.55
N ARG A 406 -3.46 8.28 31.06
CA ARG A 406 -4.11 8.51 29.77
C ARG A 406 -3.26 7.98 28.61
N ASP A 407 -1.96 8.22 28.63
CA ASP A 407 -1.04 7.76 27.59
C ASP A 407 -0.97 6.23 27.57
N ILE A 408 -0.91 5.59 28.75
CA ILE A 408 -0.96 4.12 28.85
C ILE A 408 -2.30 3.59 28.36
N ALA A 409 -3.43 4.19 28.75
CA ALA A 409 -4.75 3.79 28.30
C ALA A 409 -4.88 3.84 26.77
N GLN A 410 -4.40 4.93 26.15
CA GLN A 410 -4.38 5.09 24.70
C GLN A 410 -3.47 4.04 24.04
N ASN A 411 -2.27 3.78 24.56
CA ASN A 411 -1.36 2.79 24.02
C ASN A 411 -1.87 1.35 24.15
N LEU A 412 -2.59 1.04 25.23
CA LEU A 412 -3.22 -0.26 25.44
C LEU A 412 -4.43 -0.45 24.49
N GLN A 413 -5.15 0.62 24.17
CA GLN A 413 -6.21 0.61 23.15
C GLN A 413 -5.64 0.51 21.73
N HIS A 414 -4.47 1.08 21.46
CA HIS A 414 -3.82 1.11 20.15
C HIS A 414 -2.52 0.31 20.17
N LYS A 415 -2.61 -1.01 20.40
CA LYS A 415 -1.51 -1.98 20.64
C LYS A 415 -0.35 -2.00 19.63
N ILE A 416 -0.29 -1.10 18.66
CA ILE A 416 0.72 -1.01 17.59
C ILE A 416 1.43 0.35 17.68
N PRO A 417 2.76 0.37 17.89
CA PRO A 417 3.54 1.60 17.88
C PRO A 417 3.32 2.38 16.57
N GLY A 418 3.03 3.66 16.67
CA GLY A 418 2.61 4.52 15.56
C GLY A 418 2.15 5.88 16.07
N ASP A 419 1.85 6.79 15.17
CA ASP A 419 1.25 8.09 15.51
C ASP A 419 0.46 8.64 14.31
N GLN A 420 -0.31 9.71 14.52
CA GLN A 420 -0.98 10.42 13.44
C GLN A 420 0.04 11.05 12.49
N ARG A 421 -0.26 11.00 11.19
CA ARG A 421 0.52 11.60 10.09
C ARG A 421 1.01 13.01 10.42
N GLU A 422 0.13 13.86 10.94
CA GLU A 422 0.43 15.27 11.25
C GLU A 422 1.48 15.40 12.35
N ARG A 423 1.36 14.59 13.41
CA ARG A 423 2.31 14.58 14.53
C ARG A 423 3.69 14.09 14.07
N ILE A 424 3.73 13.05 13.25
CA ILE A 424 4.96 12.53 12.62
C ILE A 424 5.66 13.59 11.80
N LEU A 425 4.93 14.24 10.90
CA LEU A 425 5.47 15.31 10.08
C LEU A 425 6.00 16.46 10.95
N SER A 426 5.24 16.90 11.95
CA SER A 426 5.67 17.99 12.83
C SER A 426 6.99 17.70 13.55
N ILE A 427 7.14 16.49 14.12
CA ILE A 427 8.33 16.10 14.87
C ILE A 427 9.55 15.97 13.95
N TRP A 428 9.39 15.37 12.77
CA TRP A 428 10.51 15.21 11.85
C TRP A 428 10.94 16.51 11.20
N LEU A 429 9.98 17.34 10.76
CA LEU A 429 10.30 18.63 10.14
C LEU A 429 10.97 19.56 11.15
N ASN A 430 10.43 19.66 12.37
CA ASN A 430 11.05 20.46 13.43
C ASN A 430 12.45 19.94 13.79
N GLY A 431 12.61 18.62 13.95
CA GLY A 431 13.91 18.03 14.27
C GLY A 431 14.97 18.26 13.19
N LEU A 432 14.59 18.21 11.91
CA LEU A 432 15.49 18.54 10.79
C LEU A 432 15.85 20.02 10.75
N GLN A 433 14.87 20.89 11.03
CA GLN A 433 15.06 22.34 11.08
C GLN A 433 15.96 22.76 12.25
N GLU A 434 15.74 22.21 13.45
CA GLU A 434 16.55 22.44 14.65
C GLU A 434 18.01 22.01 14.45
N LYS A 435 18.23 20.89 13.75
CA LYS A 435 19.56 20.44 13.32
C LYS A 435 20.18 21.33 12.24
N GLY A 436 19.41 22.17 11.56
CA GLY A 436 19.92 22.98 10.44
C GLY A 436 20.19 22.18 9.16
N VAL A 437 19.49 21.05 8.97
CA VAL A 437 19.59 20.24 7.75
C VAL A 437 19.05 21.05 6.56
N LYS A 438 19.92 21.32 5.58
CA LYS A 438 19.57 22.04 4.36
C LYS A 438 19.17 21.08 3.24
N ILE A 439 18.03 21.34 2.60
CA ILE A 439 17.48 20.56 1.49
C ILE A 439 17.01 21.53 0.39
N ASN A 440 17.28 21.17 -0.86
CA ASN A 440 16.73 21.86 -2.02
C ASN A 440 15.38 21.23 -2.38
N GLU A 441 14.29 21.90 -2.01
CA GLU A 441 12.94 21.57 -2.45
C GLU A 441 12.66 22.10 -3.87
N GLU A 442 11.61 21.59 -4.51
CA GLU A 442 11.20 21.96 -5.87
C GLU A 442 12.36 21.83 -6.87
N GLU A 443 13.23 20.84 -6.67
CA GLU A 443 14.38 20.57 -7.52
C GLU A 443 14.34 19.13 -8.05
N ASN A 444 14.10 19.01 -9.35
CA ASN A 444 13.94 17.73 -10.02
C ASN A 444 15.27 17.24 -10.59
N CYS A 445 15.76 16.09 -10.14
CA CYS A 445 16.96 15.46 -10.71
C CYS A 445 16.66 14.82 -12.06
N LYS A 446 17.39 15.25 -13.10
CA LYS A 446 17.20 14.78 -14.48
C LYS A 446 18.20 13.71 -14.89
N ALA A 447 19.44 13.86 -14.45
CA ALA A 447 20.52 12.93 -14.81
C ALA A 447 21.57 12.83 -13.72
N VAL A 448 22.14 11.64 -13.59
CA VAL A 448 23.30 11.34 -12.76
C VAL A 448 24.28 10.57 -13.63
N ASN A 449 25.40 11.21 -13.98
CA ASN A 449 26.41 10.62 -14.85
C ASN A 449 27.74 10.52 -14.11
N PRO A 450 28.47 9.39 -14.17
CA PRO A 450 29.84 9.34 -13.70
C PRO A 450 30.71 10.28 -14.57
N ALA A 451 31.66 10.97 -13.95
CA ALA A 451 32.61 11.79 -14.69
C ALA A 451 33.65 10.91 -15.39
N GLU A 452 34.12 11.34 -16.57
CA GLU A 452 35.18 10.63 -17.31
C GLU A 452 36.57 10.93 -16.75
N ASP A 453 36.71 11.97 -15.93
CA ASP A 453 37.98 12.60 -15.56
C ASP A 453 38.24 12.66 -14.05
N GLY A 454 37.58 11.80 -13.25
CA GLY A 454 37.75 11.70 -11.80
C GLY A 454 36.79 10.73 -11.12
N ASP A 455 36.92 10.56 -9.80
CA ASP A 455 36.06 9.68 -8.97
C ASP A 455 34.87 10.48 -8.41
N TYR A 456 34.06 11.04 -9.30
CA TYR A 456 32.87 11.83 -8.96
C TYR A 456 31.76 11.69 -10.02
N PHE A 457 30.59 12.21 -9.67
CA PHE A 457 29.39 12.26 -10.50
C PHE A 457 29.03 13.70 -10.83
N ILE A 458 28.45 13.88 -12.01
CA ILE A 458 27.81 15.11 -12.45
C ILE A 458 26.29 14.90 -12.34
N ILE A 459 25.66 15.67 -11.46
CA ILE A 459 24.21 15.65 -11.26
C ILE A 459 23.60 16.87 -11.93
N GLN A 460 22.67 16.64 -12.85
CA GLN A 460 21.91 17.70 -13.52
C GLN A 460 20.50 17.75 -12.97
N THR A 461 20.05 18.94 -12.60
CA THR A 461 18.72 19.17 -12.01
C THR A 461 18.04 20.42 -12.60
N GLU A 462 16.75 20.55 -12.38
CA GLU A 462 15.95 21.74 -12.68
C GLU A 462 15.29 22.22 -11.38
N ARG A 463 15.46 23.50 -11.02
CA ARG A 463 14.94 24.07 -9.77
C ARG A 463 13.85 25.12 -10.02
N GLY A 464 12.78 25.03 -9.22
CA GLY A 464 11.67 25.98 -9.16
C GLY A 464 10.75 25.93 -10.38
N ASP A 465 9.73 26.78 -10.39
CA ASP A 465 8.73 26.83 -11.47
C ASP A 465 9.32 27.23 -12.83
N GLU A 466 10.41 28.00 -12.84
CA GLU A 466 11.15 28.39 -14.05
C GLU A 466 12.05 27.28 -14.61
N LEU A 467 12.11 26.12 -13.95
CA LEU A 467 12.93 24.96 -14.34
C LEU A 467 14.41 25.35 -14.57
N LYS A 468 14.97 26.18 -13.69
CA LYS A 468 16.33 26.69 -13.84
C LYS A 468 17.33 25.51 -13.79
N PRO A 469 18.18 25.32 -14.81
CA PRO A 469 19.14 24.23 -14.82
C PRO A 469 20.23 24.46 -13.77
N MET A 470 20.52 23.42 -13.00
CA MET A 470 21.59 23.38 -12.00
C MET A 470 22.46 22.15 -12.23
N THR A 471 23.73 22.25 -11.86
CA THR A 471 24.71 21.16 -11.98
C THR A 471 25.52 21.06 -10.69
N TYR A 472 25.71 19.84 -10.19
CA TYR A 472 26.55 19.57 -9.02
C TYR A 472 27.60 18.51 -9.34
N ARG A 473 28.80 18.66 -8.78
CA ARG A 473 29.86 17.65 -8.80
C ARG A 473 29.98 16.99 -7.45
N VAL A 474 29.74 15.69 -7.37
CA VAL A 474 29.62 14.98 -6.09
C VAL A 474 30.38 13.66 -6.10
N ARG A 475 31.05 13.30 -5.00
CA ARG A 475 31.83 12.05 -4.96
C ARG A 475 30.93 10.81 -4.96
N ARG A 476 29.84 10.84 -4.19
CA ARG A 476 28.89 9.71 -4.02
C ARG A 476 27.45 10.15 -4.22
N VAL A 477 26.59 9.20 -4.59
CA VAL A 477 25.16 9.46 -4.84
C VAL A 477 24.31 8.43 -4.10
N VAL A 478 23.34 8.91 -3.33
CA VAL A 478 22.28 8.10 -2.70
C VAL A 478 20.97 8.35 -3.45
N ILE A 479 20.40 7.29 -4.02
CA ILE A 479 19.10 7.30 -4.67
C ILE A 479 18.04 6.82 -3.67
N ALA A 480 17.19 7.73 -3.22
CA ALA A 480 16.14 7.53 -2.22
C ALA A 480 14.76 7.99 -2.71
N ILE A 481 14.53 7.88 -4.03
CA ILE A 481 13.35 8.40 -4.76
C ILE A 481 12.04 7.61 -4.55
N GLY A 482 12.09 6.47 -3.85
CA GLY A 482 10.92 5.61 -3.64
C GLY A 482 10.34 4.98 -4.91
N LEU A 483 9.18 4.33 -4.80
CA LEU A 483 8.50 3.67 -5.93
C LEU A 483 7.50 4.57 -6.66
N ARG A 484 7.08 5.66 -6.02
CA ARG A 484 6.22 6.67 -6.63
C ARG A 484 7.10 7.56 -7.50
N GLY A 485 7.45 7.06 -8.69
CA GLY A 485 8.03 7.90 -9.73
C GLY A 485 7.03 8.95 -10.21
N SER A 486 7.31 9.57 -11.34
CA SER A 486 6.42 10.61 -11.87
C SER A 486 5.02 10.01 -12.14
N PRO A 487 3.94 10.70 -11.73
CA PRO A 487 2.59 10.26 -12.06
C PRO A 487 2.45 10.19 -13.58
N ASN A 488 1.68 9.22 -14.07
CA ASN A 488 1.38 9.14 -15.48
C ASN A 488 0.60 10.40 -15.88
N LYS A 489 1.17 11.17 -16.81
CA LYS A 489 0.56 12.37 -17.37
C LYS A 489 -0.56 12.00 -18.35
N LEU A 490 -1.63 12.78 -18.38
CA LEU A 490 -2.72 12.69 -19.36
C LEU A 490 -2.21 12.98 -20.78
N ARG A 491 -1.16 13.81 -20.89
CA ARG A 491 -0.56 14.30 -22.14
C ARG A 491 -1.59 15.01 -23.01
N LEU A 492 -2.39 15.86 -22.36
CA LEU A 492 -3.43 16.66 -23.00
C LEU A 492 -3.05 18.13 -23.03
N PRO A 493 -3.55 18.91 -24.01
CA PRO A 493 -3.44 20.35 -23.98
C PRO A 493 -3.98 20.91 -22.66
N ASN A 494 -3.28 21.92 -22.11
CA ASN A 494 -3.62 22.59 -20.86
C ASN A 494 -3.63 21.69 -19.61
N GLU A 495 -2.90 20.57 -19.62
CA GLU A 495 -2.76 19.71 -18.43
C GLU A 495 -2.09 20.44 -17.25
N ASP A 496 -1.10 21.29 -17.51
CA ASP A 496 -0.41 22.07 -16.46
C ASP A 496 -1.10 23.42 -16.16
N MET A 497 -2.38 23.58 -16.54
CA MET A 497 -3.17 24.78 -16.29
C MET A 497 -3.24 25.12 -14.80
N LYS A 498 -2.93 26.38 -14.47
CA LYS A 498 -3.16 26.98 -13.17
C LYS A 498 -4.50 27.72 -13.15
N ILE A 499 -5.24 27.57 -12.07
CA ILE A 499 -6.52 28.23 -11.83
C ILE A 499 -6.43 29.03 -10.53
N THR A 500 -7.04 30.21 -10.51
CA THR A 500 -7.09 31.03 -9.29
C THR A 500 -8.40 30.79 -8.57
N ARG A 501 -8.34 30.29 -7.33
CA ARG A 501 -9.53 30.08 -6.49
C ARG A 501 -9.25 30.55 -5.08
N ASN A 502 -10.18 31.32 -4.50
CA ASN A 502 -10.02 31.91 -3.16
C ASN A 502 -8.72 32.71 -2.97
N GLY A 503 -8.25 33.39 -4.03
CA GLY A 503 -7.01 34.17 -4.01
C GLY A 503 -5.72 33.34 -4.03
N LYS A 504 -5.81 32.02 -4.24
CA LYS A 504 -4.66 31.12 -4.34
C LYS A 504 -4.61 30.48 -5.72
N GLU A 505 -3.41 30.43 -6.28
CA GLU A 505 -3.13 29.77 -7.55
C GLU A 505 -2.89 28.27 -7.33
N GLU A 506 -3.64 27.42 -8.03
CA GLU A 506 -3.60 25.97 -7.87
C GLU A 506 -3.62 25.27 -9.23
N SER A 507 -3.04 24.08 -9.34
CA SER A 507 -3.14 23.28 -10.56
C SER A 507 -4.54 22.71 -10.73
N LYS A 508 -5.13 22.84 -11.94
CA LYS A 508 -6.43 22.24 -12.26
C LYS A 508 -6.38 20.71 -12.27
N VAL A 509 -5.28 20.15 -12.78
CA VAL A 509 -5.04 18.71 -12.83
C VAL A 509 -4.21 18.28 -11.63
N LEU A 510 -4.73 17.32 -10.88
CA LEU A 510 -4.13 16.76 -9.67
C LEU A 510 -3.90 15.26 -9.86
N TYR A 511 -2.80 14.72 -9.35
CA TYR A 511 -2.44 13.29 -9.51
C TYR A 511 -2.58 12.50 -8.21
N SER A 512 -3.12 13.12 -7.18
CA SER A 512 -3.40 12.50 -5.89
C SER A 512 -4.56 13.21 -5.21
N LEU A 513 -5.27 12.46 -4.36
CA LEU A 513 -6.31 13.01 -3.48
C LEU A 513 -5.89 12.75 -2.03
N ALA A 514 -5.42 13.80 -1.35
CA ALA A 514 -5.00 13.70 0.05
C ALA A 514 -6.17 13.93 1.03
N ASN A 515 -7.04 14.90 0.74
CA ASN A 515 -8.16 15.24 1.60
C ASN A 515 -9.44 15.50 0.77
N PRO A 516 -10.36 14.54 0.71
CA PRO A 516 -11.62 14.68 -0.02
C PRO A 516 -12.48 15.87 0.46
N SER A 517 -12.36 16.25 1.73
CA SER A 517 -13.19 17.30 2.35
C SER A 517 -12.83 18.72 1.91
N GLU A 518 -11.71 18.92 1.21
CA GLU A 518 -11.33 20.22 0.63
C GLU A 518 -12.12 20.55 -0.64
N TYR A 519 -12.75 19.55 -1.26
CA TYR A 519 -13.41 19.68 -2.55
C TYR A 519 -14.92 19.68 -2.46
N ARG A 520 -15.52 20.04 -1.31
CA ARG A 520 -16.98 20.05 -1.09
C ARG A 520 -17.71 20.98 -2.06
N GLY A 521 -18.87 20.53 -2.55
CA GLY A 521 -19.70 21.26 -3.49
C GLY A 521 -19.04 21.51 -4.85
N LYS A 522 -18.06 20.70 -5.27
CA LYS A 522 -17.32 20.88 -6.53
C LYS A 522 -17.74 19.91 -7.64
N HIS A 523 -17.50 20.32 -8.87
CA HIS A 523 -17.60 19.50 -10.09
C HIS A 523 -16.26 18.85 -10.39
N LEU A 524 -16.15 17.55 -10.13
CA LEU A 524 -14.87 16.83 -10.15
C LEU A 524 -14.90 15.74 -11.20
N ILE A 525 -13.81 15.67 -11.98
CA ILE A 525 -13.60 14.60 -12.95
C ILE A 525 -12.44 13.76 -12.48
N LEU A 526 -12.64 12.46 -12.40
CA LEU A 526 -11.58 11.50 -12.10
C LEU A 526 -11.29 10.71 -13.37
N VAL A 527 -10.01 10.54 -13.69
CA VAL A 527 -9.54 9.72 -14.81
C VAL A 527 -8.79 8.53 -14.23
N GLY A 528 -9.25 7.32 -14.53
CA GLY A 528 -8.61 6.09 -14.09
C GLY A 528 -9.61 4.98 -13.75
N GLY A 529 -9.14 3.73 -13.79
CA GLY A 529 -9.95 2.55 -13.48
C GLY A 529 -9.33 1.61 -12.43
N GLY A 530 -8.27 2.05 -11.74
CA GLY A 530 -7.61 1.28 -10.68
C GLY A 530 -8.16 1.60 -9.28
N ASN A 531 -7.64 0.92 -8.24
CA ASN A 531 -8.11 1.09 -6.85
C ASN A 531 -8.11 2.55 -6.41
N SER A 532 -7.03 3.30 -6.63
CA SER A 532 -6.96 4.71 -6.20
C SER A 532 -8.02 5.59 -6.84
N ALA A 533 -8.35 5.35 -8.11
CA ALA A 533 -9.38 6.11 -8.82
C ALA A 533 -10.78 5.79 -8.29
N VAL A 534 -11.07 4.50 -8.10
CA VAL A 534 -12.35 4.01 -7.57
C VAL A 534 -12.55 4.46 -6.13
N GLU A 535 -11.52 4.32 -5.30
CA GLU A 535 -11.53 4.82 -3.93
C GLU A 535 -11.79 6.32 -3.91
N SER A 536 -10.97 7.11 -4.59
CA SER A 536 -11.10 8.58 -4.58
C SER A 536 -12.48 9.05 -5.05
N ALA A 537 -13.08 8.38 -6.06
CA ALA A 537 -14.42 8.72 -6.53
C ALA A 537 -15.48 8.57 -5.42
N VAL A 538 -15.41 7.47 -4.66
CA VAL A 538 -16.33 7.21 -3.54
C VAL A 538 -16.08 8.16 -2.36
N ASP A 539 -14.82 8.42 -1.99
CA ASP A 539 -14.49 9.32 -0.86
C ASP A 539 -14.93 10.78 -1.08
N LEU A 540 -15.05 11.18 -2.35
CA LEU A 540 -15.51 12.52 -2.72
C LEU A 540 -17.03 12.68 -2.55
N VAL A 541 -17.82 11.61 -2.56
CA VAL A 541 -19.30 11.67 -2.43
C VAL A 541 -19.83 11.05 -1.14
N ALA A 542 -19.03 10.23 -0.47
CA ALA A 542 -19.42 9.49 0.71
C ALA A 542 -18.29 9.41 1.74
N VAL A 543 -18.65 9.12 2.98
CA VAL A 543 -17.73 8.74 4.04
C VAL A 543 -17.78 7.23 4.20
N ARG A 544 -16.62 6.59 4.21
CA ARG A 544 -16.52 5.14 4.43
C ARG A 544 -16.37 4.81 5.90
N ASP A 545 -17.06 3.76 6.31
CA ASP A 545 -16.85 3.07 7.57
C ASP A 545 -16.79 1.55 7.30
N GLY A 546 -15.56 1.05 7.15
CA GLY A 546 -15.30 -0.31 6.68
C GLY A 546 -15.89 -0.57 5.30
N ALA A 547 -16.78 -1.56 5.21
CA ALA A 547 -17.50 -1.89 3.97
C ALA A 547 -18.68 -0.95 3.68
N THR A 548 -19.15 -0.21 4.67
CA THR A 548 -20.33 0.66 4.56
C THR A 548 -19.94 2.04 4.05
N ILE A 549 -20.80 2.64 3.24
CA ILE A 549 -20.66 4.03 2.79
C ILE A 549 -21.87 4.83 3.23
N THR A 550 -21.63 6.04 3.70
CA THR A 550 -22.68 7.03 4.02
C THR A 550 -22.50 8.22 3.09
N PRO A 551 -23.46 8.51 2.20
CA PRO A 551 -23.40 9.69 1.34
C PRO A 551 -23.22 10.97 2.14
N ARG A 552 -22.49 11.94 1.57
CA ARG A 552 -22.34 13.28 2.16
C ARG A 552 -23.67 14.01 2.20
N SER A 553 -23.79 15.03 3.06
CA SER A 553 -24.97 15.88 3.08
C SER A 553 -25.16 16.60 1.74
N PRO A 554 -26.39 16.99 1.36
CA PRO A 554 -26.64 17.70 0.11
C PRO A 554 -25.80 18.98 -0.06
N GLU A 555 -25.51 19.69 1.03
CA GLU A 555 -24.68 20.91 1.04
C GLU A 555 -23.20 20.63 0.73
N ASP A 556 -22.70 19.46 1.13
CA ASP A 556 -21.31 19.04 0.92
C ASP A 556 -21.14 18.15 -0.34
N MET A 557 -22.23 17.81 -1.03
CA MET A 557 -22.24 16.83 -2.10
C MET A 557 -21.48 17.32 -3.33
N ASN A 558 -20.58 16.47 -3.82
CA ASN A 558 -19.81 16.73 -5.03
C ASN A 558 -20.50 16.17 -6.26
N THR A 559 -20.36 16.87 -7.39
CA THR A 559 -20.73 16.30 -8.69
C THR A 559 -19.52 15.55 -9.25
N VAL A 560 -19.53 14.23 -9.16
CA VAL A 560 -18.38 13.39 -9.53
C VAL A 560 -18.64 12.62 -10.82
N THR A 561 -17.74 12.77 -11.80
CA THR A 561 -17.71 11.94 -13.01
C THR A 561 -16.41 11.14 -13.08
N LEU A 562 -16.49 9.82 -13.09
CA LEU A 562 -15.36 8.91 -13.24
C LEU A 562 -15.24 8.44 -14.70
N LEU A 563 -14.13 8.76 -15.34
CA LEU A 563 -13.80 8.38 -16.72
C LEU A 563 -12.90 7.16 -16.72
N VAL A 564 -13.40 6.06 -17.28
CA VAL A 564 -12.69 4.79 -17.40
C VAL A 564 -12.47 4.49 -18.88
N ARG A 565 -11.20 4.30 -19.28
CA ARG A 565 -10.84 4.15 -20.70
C ARG A 565 -11.54 2.96 -21.36
N ASP A 566 -11.55 1.79 -20.71
CA ASP A 566 -12.15 0.57 -21.24
C ASP A 566 -12.98 -0.14 -20.16
N THR A 567 -12.31 -0.78 -19.21
CA THR A 567 -12.92 -1.46 -18.06
C THR A 567 -12.17 -1.09 -16.78
N LEU A 568 -12.77 -1.35 -15.62
CA LEU A 568 -12.03 -1.30 -14.35
C LEU A 568 -10.88 -2.31 -14.39
N ALA A 569 -9.75 -1.97 -13.76
CA ALA A 569 -8.60 -2.85 -13.71
C ALA A 569 -8.95 -4.15 -12.96
N GLY A 570 -8.41 -5.29 -13.42
CA GLY A 570 -8.72 -6.60 -12.84
C GLY A 570 -8.39 -6.70 -11.35
N ASN A 571 -7.38 -5.96 -10.90
CA ASN A 571 -6.93 -5.88 -9.52
C ASN A 571 -7.70 -4.88 -8.65
N VAL A 572 -8.77 -4.24 -9.16
CA VAL A 572 -9.64 -3.44 -8.29
C VAL A 572 -10.34 -4.37 -7.30
N LYS A 573 -10.21 -4.07 -6.01
CA LYS A 573 -10.79 -4.85 -4.92
C LYS A 573 -12.29 -5.00 -5.07
N PHE A 574 -12.80 -6.17 -4.67
CA PHE A 574 -14.22 -6.45 -4.72
C PHE A 574 -15.04 -5.45 -3.89
N GLY A 575 -14.63 -5.16 -2.64
CA GLY A 575 -15.30 -4.15 -1.81
C GLY A 575 -15.35 -2.75 -2.46
N ASN A 576 -14.24 -2.31 -3.08
CA ASN A 576 -14.19 -1.03 -3.78
C ASN A 576 -15.14 -0.98 -5.00
N LYS A 577 -15.23 -2.09 -5.75
CA LYS A 577 -16.19 -2.21 -6.86
C LYS A 577 -17.61 -2.10 -6.37
N LEU A 578 -17.95 -2.81 -5.29
CA LEU A 578 -19.30 -2.82 -4.72
C LEU A 578 -19.73 -1.42 -4.27
N GLN A 579 -18.85 -0.71 -3.55
CA GLN A 579 -19.12 0.67 -3.13
C GLN A 579 -19.29 1.63 -4.30
N LEU A 580 -18.47 1.49 -5.35
CA LEU A 580 -18.62 2.29 -6.57
C LEU A 580 -19.96 2.02 -7.25
N TYR A 581 -20.35 0.75 -7.39
CA TYR A 581 -21.62 0.37 -8.01
C TYR A 581 -22.81 0.86 -7.19
N GLN A 582 -22.74 0.77 -5.86
CA GLN A 582 -23.75 1.37 -5.00
C GLN A 582 -23.87 2.89 -5.25
N CYS A 583 -22.76 3.63 -5.30
CA CYS A 583 -22.78 5.05 -5.63
C CYS A 583 -23.34 5.35 -7.04
N MET A 584 -23.17 4.44 -8.00
CA MET A 584 -23.75 4.56 -9.34
C MET A 584 -25.27 4.36 -9.30
N ASP A 585 -25.72 3.32 -8.60
CA ASP A 585 -27.14 2.99 -8.44
C ASP A 585 -27.89 4.09 -7.67
N ASP A 586 -27.25 4.67 -6.65
CA ASP A 586 -27.74 5.83 -5.89
C ASP A 586 -27.71 7.14 -6.71
N GLY A 587 -27.09 7.13 -7.89
CA GLY A 587 -27.01 8.29 -8.80
C GLY A 587 -26.06 9.40 -8.34
N ILE A 588 -25.22 9.14 -7.32
CA ILE A 588 -24.29 10.13 -6.77
C ILE A 588 -22.92 10.15 -7.48
N ILE A 589 -22.59 9.11 -8.25
CA ILE A 589 -21.41 9.07 -9.14
C ILE A 589 -21.83 8.73 -10.57
N SER A 590 -21.38 9.54 -11.55
CA SER A 590 -21.50 9.21 -12.96
C SER A 590 -20.24 8.50 -13.46
N VAL A 591 -20.33 7.21 -13.83
CA VAL A 591 -19.20 6.48 -14.43
C VAL A 591 -19.38 6.39 -15.95
N ARG A 592 -18.35 6.78 -16.70
CA ARG A 592 -18.34 6.72 -18.17
C ARG A 592 -17.20 5.84 -18.67
N PHE A 593 -17.57 4.69 -19.24
CA PHE A 593 -16.64 3.76 -19.89
C PHE A 593 -16.42 4.14 -21.35
N GLY A 594 -15.21 3.95 -21.87
CA GLY A 594 -14.90 4.30 -23.27
C GLY A 594 -14.81 5.80 -23.53
N VAL A 595 -14.76 6.62 -22.47
CA VAL A 595 -14.76 8.08 -22.56
C VAL A 595 -13.48 8.65 -21.94
N GLY A 596 -12.90 9.64 -22.59
CA GLY A 596 -11.74 10.39 -22.11
C GLY A 596 -11.92 11.89 -22.28
N ILE A 597 -10.96 12.66 -21.76
CA ILE A 597 -10.93 14.11 -21.93
C ILE A 597 -10.27 14.41 -23.29
N LYS A 598 -10.92 15.28 -24.07
CA LYS A 598 -10.37 15.84 -25.31
C LYS A 598 -9.65 17.16 -25.02
N GLU A 599 -10.33 18.07 -24.31
CA GLU A 599 -9.87 19.44 -24.06
C GLU A 599 -10.26 19.85 -22.65
N MET A 600 -9.36 20.58 -21.97
CA MET A 600 -9.60 21.17 -20.66
C MET A 600 -9.59 22.70 -20.77
N ARG A 601 -10.63 23.31 -20.20
CA ARG A 601 -10.80 24.76 -20.08
C ARG A 601 -10.88 25.10 -18.59
N GLU A 602 -10.90 26.40 -18.27
CA GLU A 602 -10.84 26.85 -16.89
C GLU A 602 -11.99 26.29 -16.01
N ASN A 603 -13.22 26.29 -16.52
CA ASN A 603 -14.41 25.89 -15.76
C ASN A 603 -15.20 24.73 -16.40
N GLU A 604 -14.69 24.13 -17.47
CA GLU A 604 -15.35 23.02 -18.17
C GLU A 604 -14.33 22.09 -18.83
N VAL A 605 -14.77 20.89 -19.19
CA VAL A 605 -14.01 20.00 -20.06
C VAL A 605 -14.87 19.47 -21.20
N VAL A 606 -14.21 19.20 -22.33
CA VAL A 606 -14.81 18.49 -23.47
C VAL A 606 -14.42 17.03 -23.39
N LEU A 607 -15.42 16.15 -23.40
CA LEU A 607 -15.20 14.71 -23.40
C LEU A 607 -15.29 14.14 -24.82
N MET A 608 -14.62 13.02 -25.05
CA MET A 608 -14.74 12.27 -26.30
C MET A 608 -14.78 10.77 -26.07
N ASN A 609 -15.43 10.05 -26.99
CA ASN A 609 -15.32 8.60 -27.06
C ASN A 609 -13.90 8.23 -27.50
N VAL A 610 -13.24 7.36 -26.73
CA VAL A 610 -11.84 7.01 -26.96
C VAL A 610 -11.65 6.26 -28.29
N LYS A 611 -12.65 5.49 -28.73
CA LYS A 611 -12.62 4.67 -29.95
C LYS A 611 -13.14 5.41 -31.17
N THR A 612 -14.36 5.96 -31.10
CA THR A 612 -15.00 6.61 -32.25
C THR A 612 -14.54 8.04 -32.48
N LYS A 613 -13.87 8.64 -31.48
CA LYS A 613 -13.49 10.07 -31.45
C LYS A 613 -14.68 11.03 -31.52
N GLU A 614 -15.89 10.53 -31.31
CA GLU A 614 -17.10 11.34 -31.19
C GLU A 614 -17.01 12.24 -29.95
N GLU A 615 -17.34 13.51 -30.12
CA GLU A 615 -17.29 14.50 -29.05
C GLU A 615 -18.63 14.60 -28.32
N PHE A 616 -18.53 14.74 -27.01
CA PHE A 616 -19.68 15.01 -26.16
C PHE A 616 -19.77 16.50 -25.85
N SER A 617 -20.95 16.95 -25.43
CA SER A 617 -21.13 18.31 -24.93
C SER A 617 -20.18 18.61 -23.76
N PRO A 618 -19.65 19.85 -23.66
CA PRO A 618 -18.86 20.26 -22.52
C PRO A 618 -19.61 20.06 -21.20
N ILE A 619 -18.87 19.71 -20.15
CA ILE A 619 -19.40 19.59 -18.80
C ILE A 619 -18.65 20.50 -17.84
N SER A 620 -19.38 21.11 -16.90
CA SER A 620 -18.79 21.93 -15.83
C SER A 620 -17.75 21.11 -15.07
N ASN A 621 -16.59 21.72 -14.83
CA ASN A 621 -15.50 21.06 -14.15
C ASN A 621 -14.61 22.06 -13.42
N ASP A 622 -14.44 21.81 -12.13
CA ASP A 622 -13.55 22.53 -11.25
C ASP A 622 -12.14 21.94 -11.30
N TYR A 623 -12.01 20.64 -10.99
CA TYR A 623 -10.72 19.94 -10.90
C TYR A 623 -10.76 18.60 -11.65
N VAL A 624 -9.60 18.19 -12.16
CA VAL A 624 -9.40 16.88 -12.77
C VAL A 624 -8.40 16.08 -11.93
N PHE A 625 -8.81 14.93 -11.40
CA PHE A 625 -7.91 13.99 -10.75
C PHE A 625 -7.46 12.91 -11.74
N ALA A 626 -6.21 12.99 -12.18
CA ALA A 626 -5.57 12.01 -13.06
C ALA A 626 -4.96 10.87 -12.24
N LEU A 627 -5.79 9.92 -11.81
CA LEU A 627 -5.41 8.77 -10.99
C LEU A 627 -5.12 7.54 -11.85
N ILE A 628 -4.23 7.72 -12.82
CA ILE A 628 -3.85 6.73 -13.84
C ILE A 628 -2.53 6.00 -13.53
N GLY A 629 -2.17 5.94 -12.24
CA GLY A 629 -0.94 5.34 -11.76
C GLY A 629 0.31 6.21 -11.99
N GLY A 630 1.49 5.66 -11.73
CA GLY A 630 2.77 6.31 -11.97
C GLY A 630 3.74 5.35 -12.66
N GLU A 631 4.73 5.92 -13.35
CA GLU A 631 5.82 5.14 -13.91
C GLU A 631 6.82 4.83 -12.79
N ARG A 632 7.27 3.58 -12.66
CA ARG A 632 8.40 3.28 -11.78
C ARG A 632 9.63 4.03 -12.31
N PRO A 633 10.58 4.43 -11.46
CA PRO A 633 11.76 5.17 -11.90
C PRO A 633 12.76 4.31 -12.71
N ASP A 634 12.34 3.17 -13.26
CA ASP A 634 13.19 2.18 -13.92
C ASP A 634 13.99 2.78 -15.08
N ARG A 635 13.39 3.68 -15.88
CA ARG A 635 14.12 4.40 -16.94
C ARG A 635 15.23 5.27 -16.39
N PHE A 636 14.95 6.00 -15.30
CA PHE A 636 15.93 6.84 -14.64
C PHE A 636 17.07 6.00 -14.07
N LEU A 637 16.76 4.92 -13.34
CA LEU A 637 17.78 4.01 -12.80
C LEU A 637 18.64 3.39 -13.91
N LYS A 638 18.02 2.90 -14.99
CA LYS A 638 18.74 2.36 -16.16
C LYS A 638 19.62 3.41 -16.84
N SER A 639 19.21 4.68 -16.86
CA SER A 639 20.02 5.76 -17.44
C SER A 639 21.31 6.04 -16.65
N ILE A 640 21.33 5.72 -15.35
CA ILE A 640 22.53 5.80 -14.49
C ILE A 640 23.45 4.57 -14.73
N GLY A 641 22.95 3.55 -15.42
CA GLY A 641 23.64 2.26 -15.61
C GLY A 641 23.30 1.21 -14.56
N ILE A 642 22.27 1.43 -13.74
CA ILE A 642 21.86 0.50 -12.68
C ILE A 642 21.05 -0.64 -13.32
N THR A 643 21.49 -1.87 -13.07
CA THR A 643 20.81 -3.07 -13.56
C THR A 643 19.54 -3.31 -12.74
N ILE A 644 18.43 -3.57 -13.43
CA ILE A 644 17.18 -4.03 -12.81
C ILE A 644 17.04 -5.49 -13.22
N SER A 645 17.02 -6.38 -12.24
CA SER A 645 16.81 -7.80 -12.52
C SER A 645 15.34 -8.02 -12.92
N ASP A 646 15.15 -8.34 -14.19
CA ASP A 646 13.93 -8.98 -14.65
C ASP A 646 14.01 -10.45 -14.20
N SER A 647 13.13 -10.86 -13.29
CA SER A 647 13.09 -12.25 -12.79
C SER A 647 12.55 -13.21 -13.83
#